data_AF-V7BMM5-F1
#
_entry.id   AF-V7BMM5-F1
#
_cell.length_a   1.000
_cell.length_b   1.000
_cell.length_c   1.000
_cell.angle_alpha   90.00
_cell.angle_beta   90.00
_cell.angle_gamma   90.00
#
_symmetry.space_group_name_H-M   'P 1'
#
loop_
_entity.id
_entity.type
_entity.pdbx_description
1 polymer ?
#
loop_
_entity_poly.entity_id
_entity_poly.type
_entity_poly.pdbx_seq_one_letter_code
_entity_poly.pdbx_strand_id
1 'polypeptide(L)'
;MYQPSSGGERERFIFPVFFFFYSWRSGFLQELTQQLMMAVPVEEAIAALSTFSLEDEQPEVQGPGVWVSTERGATESPIEYSDVSAYRLSLSEDTKALNQLSVLSQEGKEMTSVLYTYRSCVKALPQLPDSMKQSQADLYLETYQVLDLEMSRLREIQRWQASASSKLAADMQRFSRPERRINGPTISHLWSMLKLLDVLVQLDHLKNAKASIPNDFSWYKRTFTQVSGQWQDTDSMREELDDLQIFLSTRWAILLNLHVEMFRVNNVEDILQVLIVFVVESLELDFALLFPERHILLRVLPVLVVLVTSSEKDSESLYKRVKINRLMNIFKNEAVIPAFPDLHLSPAAILKELSTYFPKFSSQTRLLTLPAPHELPPREAQEYQRHYLIINHIGAIRAEHDDFVIRFASAMNQLLLLKSTDGSDVEWSKEVKGNMYDMIVEGFQLLSKWTARIWEQCAWKFSRPCKDASPSFSDYEKVVRYNYSAEERKALVELVSYIKSVGSMMQRCDTVVADALWETIHAEVQDFVQNTLAIMLRTTFRKKKDLSRILSDMRTLSADWMANTNKSESELQSSQHGGEESKANIFYPRAVAPTTAQVHCLQFLIYEVVSGGNLRRPGGLFGNSGSEIPVNDLKQLETFFYKLGFFLHILDYSATVATLTDLGFLWFREFYLESSRVIQFPIECSLPWMLVECVLESPNSGLLESVLMPFDIYNDSAQQALVLLKQRFLYDEIEAEVDHCFDIFVTKLCETIFTYYKSWAASELLDPSFLFASDNAEKYAVQPIRLNMLLKMTRVKLLGRMINLRSLITERINKVFRENIEFLFDRFECQDLCAIVELEKLLEVLKHSHELLSRDLSVDSFSLMLNEMQENISLVSFSSRLASQIWSEMQSDFLPNFILCNTTQRFIRSSRTVPVQKPSVPSAKPSFYCGTQDLNSAHQSFARLHSGFFGIPHTFSIVRLLGSRSLPWLIRALLDHISNKITLLEPMITGLQESLPKSIGLLPFDGGVTGCVRLVKEHLNWGTKSELKAEVLHGIKEIGSVLYWMGLLDIVLREKDSMDFMQTAPWLGLLPGGDGQIVTSQDGEHSPVVSLFKSTAAAMISYPGCPSPTSFHIMSKQAEAAACHVSLYK
;
A
#
# COMPACT_ATOMS: atom_id res chain seq x y z
N MET A 1 -39.63 -10.59 0.80
CA MET A 1 -40.69 -10.96 -0.18
C MET A 1 -41.62 -9.76 -0.36
N TYR A 2 -42.08 -9.54 -1.59
CA TYR A 2 -43.23 -8.71 -2.01
C TYR A 2 -43.53 -7.34 -1.35
N GLN A 3 -42.93 -6.31 -1.98
CA GLN A 3 -43.55 -5.13 -2.64
C GLN A 3 -44.44 -4.09 -1.88
N PRO A 4 -44.37 -2.79 -2.29
CA PRO A 4 -45.12 -1.65 -1.71
C PRO A 4 -46.24 -1.11 -2.64
N SER A 5 -46.91 -0.01 -2.23
CA SER A 5 -47.96 0.68 -3.02
C SER A 5 -47.79 2.22 -3.16
N SER A 6 -47.33 2.64 -4.34
CA SER A 6 -47.83 3.76 -5.18
C SER A 6 -48.08 5.21 -4.67
N GLY A 7 -47.43 6.18 -5.35
CA GLY A 7 -47.97 7.51 -5.70
C GLY A 7 -47.64 8.69 -4.76
N GLY A 8 -47.41 9.93 -5.23
CA GLY A 8 -47.22 10.49 -6.59
C GLY A 8 -46.87 12.00 -6.47
N GLU A 9 -45.83 12.52 -7.13
CA GLU A 9 -45.77 13.11 -8.49
C GLU A 9 -45.83 14.67 -8.48
N ARG A 10 -45.06 15.32 -9.39
CA ARG A 10 -45.08 16.76 -9.82
C ARG A 10 -44.33 17.79 -8.94
N GLU A 11 -43.78 18.92 -9.45
CA GLU A 11 -43.38 19.48 -10.78
C GLU A 11 -42.57 20.80 -10.49
N ARG A 12 -41.83 21.56 -11.35
CA ARG A 12 -41.48 21.61 -12.80
C ARG A 12 -40.27 22.57 -13.02
N PHE A 13 -39.85 22.76 -14.29
CA PHE A 13 -39.06 23.89 -14.87
C PHE A 13 -37.52 23.90 -14.63
N ILE A 14 -36.64 24.49 -15.46
CA ILE A 14 -36.75 25.51 -16.54
C ILE A 14 -36.01 25.09 -17.86
N PHE A 15 -36.54 25.48 -19.04
CA PHE A 15 -35.96 25.43 -20.42
C PHE A 15 -35.34 26.82 -20.78
N PRO A 16 -34.41 27.03 -21.77
CA PRO A 16 -34.74 26.87 -23.22
C PRO A 16 -33.59 26.78 -24.31
N VAL A 17 -34.00 26.54 -25.59
CA VAL A 17 -33.44 27.12 -26.88
C VAL A 17 -31.99 26.78 -27.35
N PHE A 18 -31.65 26.51 -28.63
CA PHE A 18 -32.36 25.93 -29.82
C PHE A 18 -31.38 25.77 -31.05
N PHE A 19 -31.63 24.78 -31.93
CA PHE A 19 -31.10 24.58 -33.33
C PHE A 19 -29.55 24.48 -33.52
N PHE A 20 -28.97 23.61 -34.36
CA PHE A 20 -29.15 23.33 -35.81
C PHE A 20 -28.64 21.87 -36.14
N PHE A 21 -28.92 21.14 -37.24
CA PHE A 21 -29.96 21.18 -38.30
C PHE A 21 -29.81 19.97 -39.30
N TYR A 22 -30.90 19.24 -39.63
CA TYR A 22 -31.05 18.29 -40.78
C TYR A 22 -30.18 17.00 -40.81
N SER A 23 -30.45 15.94 -41.62
CA SER A 23 -31.68 15.34 -42.20
C SER A 23 -31.34 14.14 -43.12
N TRP A 24 -31.88 12.91 -42.90
CA TRP A 24 -32.51 12.05 -43.94
C TRP A 24 -33.03 10.68 -43.47
N ARG A 25 -33.90 10.08 -44.31
CA ARG A 25 -34.30 8.65 -44.40
C ARG A 25 -34.97 7.98 -43.19
N SER A 26 -36.23 8.35 -42.93
CA SER A 26 -37.27 7.34 -42.70
C SER A 26 -37.81 6.85 -44.06
N GLY A 27 -38.16 5.56 -44.19
CA GLY A 27 -38.71 5.03 -45.46
C GLY A 27 -38.52 3.55 -45.78
N PHE A 28 -38.33 2.65 -44.78
CA PHE A 28 -38.16 1.21 -45.05
C PHE A 28 -38.85 0.26 -44.04
N LEU A 29 -39.59 0.80 -43.06
CA LEU A 29 -40.18 0.05 -41.94
C LEU A 29 -41.69 -0.19 -42.06
N GLN A 30 -42.30 0.08 -43.23
CA GLN A 30 -43.76 -0.03 -43.43
C GLN A 30 -44.18 -1.11 -44.44
N GLU A 31 -43.24 -1.82 -45.09
CA GLU A 31 -43.54 -2.95 -45.99
C GLU A 31 -43.18 -4.33 -45.39
N LEU A 32 -42.31 -4.39 -44.37
CA LEU A 32 -41.79 -5.65 -43.81
C LEU A 32 -42.78 -6.39 -42.89
N THR A 33 -43.77 -5.70 -42.32
CA THR A 33 -44.74 -6.25 -41.35
C THR A 33 -45.90 -7.03 -41.97
N GLN A 34 -45.94 -7.23 -43.29
CA GLN A 34 -47.06 -7.88 -43.99
C GLN A 34 -46.70 -9.14 -44.80
N GLN A 35 -45.47 -9.67 -44.72
CA GLN A 35 -45.07 -10.89 -45.46
C GLN A 35 -44.43 -12.03 -44.64
N LEU A 36 -44.03 -11.83 -43.40
CA LEU A 36 -43.42 -12.90 -42.57
C LEU A 36 -44.38 -13.46 -41.53
N MET A 37 -45.30 -14.31 -41.99
CA MET A 37 -46.16 -15.12 -41.13
C MET A 37 -46.10 -16.60 -41.54
N MET A 38 -44.91 -17.19 -41.42
CA MET A 38 -44.69 -18.65 -41.45
C MET A 38 -43.83 -19.07 -40.25
N ALA A 39 -44.05 -20.29 -39.77
CA ALA A 39 -43.55 -20.73 -38.46
C ALA A 39 -42.07 -21.11 -38.50
N VAL A 40 -41.29 -20.49 -37.62
CA VAL A 40 -39.94 -20.92 -37.23
C VAL A 40 -40.07 -21.85 -36.01
N PRO A 41 -39.43 -23.03 -35.99
CA PRO A 41 -39.39 -23.90 -34.81
C PRO A 41 -38.81 -23.21 -33.57
N VAL A 42 -39.29 -23.59 -32.39
CA VAL A 42 -38.83 -22.98 -31.13
C VAL A 42 -37.34 -23.25 -30.88
N GLU A 43 -36.81 -24.40 -31.32
CA GLU A 43 -35.37 -24.68 -31.24
C GLU A 43 -34.52 -23.72 -32.08
N GLU A 44 -34.96 -23.34 -33.30
CA GLU A 44 -34.24 -22.36 -34.14
C GLU A 44 -34.34 -20.94 -33.55
N ALA A 45 -35.48 -20.58 -32.94
CA ALA A 45 -35.62 -19.31 -32.23
C ALA A 45 -34.71 -19.23 -30.99
N ILE A 46 -34.55 -20.33 -30.24
CA ILE A 46 -33.61 -20.42 -29.10
C ILE A 46 -32.16 -20.36 -29.59
N ALA A 47 -31.82 -21.06 -30.69
CA ALA A 47 -30.50 -20.98 -31.29
C ALA A 47 -30.16 -19.54 -31.73
N ALA A 48 -31.08 -18.86 -32.40
CA ALA A 48 -30.91 -17.45 -32.77
C ALA A 48 -30.72 -16.55 -31.53
N LEU A 49 -31.56 -16.69 -30.50
CA LEU A 49 -31.39 -15.95 -29.24
C LEU A 49 -30.05 -16.22 -28.55
N SER A 50 -29.50 -17.44 -28.64
CA SER A 50 -28.17 -17.76 -28.11
C SER A 50 -27.01 -17.11 -28.89
N THR A 51 -27.26 -16.57 -30.08
CA THR A 51 -26.29 -15.78 -30.85
C THR A 51 -26.40 -14.27 -30.65
N PHE A 52 -27.41 -13.80 -29.91
CA PHE A 52 -27.52 -12.39 -29.52
C PHE A 52 -26.88 -12.14 -28.15
N SER A 53 -25.64 -11.66 -28.15
CA SER A 53 -25.09 -10.94 -27.01
C SER A 53 -25.86 -9.63 -26.85
N LEU A 54 -26.77 -9.58 -25.88
CA LEU A 54 -27.34 -8.31 -25.41
C LEU A 54 -26.24 -7.56 -24.66
N GLU A 55 -25.62 -6.58 -25.31
CA GLU A 55 -24.82 -5.58 -24.63
C GLU A 55 -25.75 -4.79 -23.69
N ASP A 56 -25.45 -4.78 -22.40
CA ASP A 56 -26.31 -4.18 -21.38
C ASP A 56 -26.09 -2.66 -21.38
N GLU A 57 -26.95 -1.90 -22.09
CA GLU A 57 -26.95 -0.42 -22.12
C GLU A 57 -27.34 0.22 -20.76
N GLN A 58 -26.94 -0.37 -19.65
CA GLN A 58 -26.72 0.39 -18.42
C GLN A 58 -25.54 1.34 -18.65
N PRO A 59 -25.67 2.63 -18.29
CA PRO A 59 -24.52 3.53 -18.29
C PRO A 59 -23.56 3.11 -17.18
N GLU A 60 -22.52 2.38 -17.55
CA GLU A 60 -21.46 1.95 -16.63
C GLU A 60 -20.86 3.18 -15.91
N VAL A 61 -21.11 3.26 -14.60
CA VAL A 61 -20.61 4.36 -13.74
C VAL A 61 -19.08 4.34 -13.67
N GLN A 62 -18.48 3.20 -14.01
CA GLN A 62 -17.11 3.07 -14.49
C GLN A 62 -17.16 2.31 -15.82
N GLY A 63 -17.39 3.02 -16.93
CA GLY A 63 -17.19 2.45 -18.27
C GLY A 63 -15.77 1.89 -18.41
N PRO A 64 -15.49 1.04 -19.42
CA PRO A 64 -14.17 0.47 -19.61
C PRO A 64 -13.16 1.60 -19.57
N GLY A 65 -12.12 1.41 -18.75
CA GLY A 65 -10.96 2.26 -18.75
C GLY A 65 -10.27 2.13 -20.10
N VAL A 66 -10.78 2.82 -21.11
CA VAL A 66 -10.04 3.22 -22.30
C VAL A 66 -9.01 4.22 -21.79
N TRP A 67 -7.96 3.66 -21.18
CA TRP A 67 -6.64 4.22 -21.26
C TRP A 67 -6.44 4.52 -22.74
N VAL A 68 -6.51 5.81 -23.08
CA VAL A 68 -5.90 6.29 -24.31
C VAL A 68 -4.42 6.09 -24.06
N SER A 69 -3.92 4.88 -24.34
CA SER A 69 -2.54 4.53 -24.04
C SER A 69 -1.68 5.38 -24.98
N THR A 70 -1.12 6.45 -24.41
CA THR A 70 -0.05 7.20 -25.03
C THR A 70 1.25 6.41 -24.90
N GLU A 71 1.20 5.12 -25.29
CA GLU A 71 2.34 4.23 -25.56
C GLU A 71 2.98 4.68 -26.87
N ARG A 72 3.42 5.94 -26.88
CA ARG A 72 4.23 6.55 -27.92
C ARG A 72 5.67 6.56 -27.46
N GLY A 73 6.20 5.35 -27.26
CA GLY A 73 7.56 5.11 -26.80
C GLY A 73 8.59 5.85 -27.65
N ALA A 74 9.15 6.96 -27.17
CA ALA A 74 10.31 7.59 -27.77
C ALA A 74 11.51 6.63 -27.76
N THR A 75 11.58 5.69 -26.81
CA THR A 75 12.57 4.60 -26.76
C THR A 75 12.29 3.46 -27.76
N GLU A 76 11.08 3.30 -28.29
CA GLU A 76 10.70 2.26 -29.26
C GLU A 76 9.91 2.86 -30.44
N SER A 77 10.59 3.13 -31.56
CA SER A 77 10.06 3.91 -32.70
C SER A 77 8.64 3.46 -33.14
N PRO A 78 7.59 4.28 -32.94
CA PRO A 78 6.19 3.89 -33.18
C PRO A 78 5.83 3.78 -34.68
N ILE A 79 6.80 4.04 -35.56
CA ILE A 79 6.73 3.86 -37.02
C ILE A 79 7.89 3.00 -37.54
N GLU A 80 8.47 2.16 -36.67
CA GLU A 80 9.44 1.12 -37.04
C GLU A 80 10.69 1.67 -37.79
N TYR A 81 11.09 2.90 -37.47
CA TYR A 81 12.18 3.63 -38.14
C TYR A 81 12.02 3.74 -39.68
N SER A 82 10.79 3.65 -40.20
CA SER A 82 10.52 3.76 -41.64
C SER A 82 10.91 5.12 -42.24
N ASP A 83 10.85 6.17 -41.41
CA ASP A 83 11.26 7.54 -41.70
C ASP A 83 12.77 7.72 -41.89
N VAL A 84 13.61 6.85 -41.33
CA VAL A 84 15.09 6.89 -41.53
C VAL A 84 15.48 6.86 -43.02
N SER A 85 14.64 6.23 -43.86
CA SER A 85 14.82 6.22 -45.32
C SER A 85 14.80 7.61 -45.97
N ALA A 86 14.10 8.58 -45.37
CA ALA A 86 14.01 9.96 -45.88
C ALA A 86 15.34 10.73 -45.74
N TYR A 87 16.15 10.41 -44.72
CA TYR A 87 17.45 11.07 -44.48
C TYR A 87 18.56 10.62 -45.44
N ARG A 88 18.28 9.66 -46.34
CA ARG A 88 19.22 9.14 -47.37
C ARG A 88 20.51 8.53 -46.82
N LEU A 89 20.55 8.19 -45.53
CA LEU A 89 21.64 7.45 -44.89
C LEU A 89 21.62 5.97 -45.31
N SER A 90 22.76 5.29 -45.19
CA SER A 90 22.93 3.87 -45.59
C SER A 90 22.33 2.85 -44.59
N LEU A 91 21.32 3.28 -43.82
CA LEU A 91 20.76 2.58 -42.66
C LEU A 91 19.45 1.81 -42.94
N SER A 92 18.96 1.78 -44.18
CA SER A 92 17.61 1.24 -44.52
C SER A 92 17.49 -0.29 -44.50
N GLU A 93 18.61 -1.02 -44.52
CA GLU A 93 18.65 -2.44 -44.15
C GLU A 93 18.83 -2.64 -42.64
N ASP A 94 19.40 -1.64 -41.96
CA ASP A 94 19.86 -1.71 -40.59
C ASP A 94 18.66 -1.50 -39.66
N THR A 95 17.78 -0.55 -39.98
CA THR A 95 16.49 -0.39 -39.30
C THR A 95 15.61 -1.65 -39.41
N LYS A 96 15.65 -2.38 -40.52
CA LYS A 96 14.94 -3.66 -40.65
C LYS A 96 15.49 -4.75 -39.71
N ALA A 97 16.80 -4.75 -39.47
CA ALA A 97 17.42 -5.66 -38.50
C ALA A 97 17.07 -5.27 -37.06
N LEU A 98 17.05 -3.97 -36.73
CA LEU A 98 16.57 -3.47 -35.42
C LEU A 98 15.17 -3.98 -35.11
N ASN A 99 14.22 -3.82 -36.03
CA ASN A 99 12.83 -4.21 -35.80
C ASN A 99 12.72 -5.73 -35.57
N GLN A 100 13.46 -6.54 -36.34
CA GLN A 100 13.51 -8.00 -36.15
C GLN A 100 14.10 -8.41 -34.79
N LEU A 101 15.20 -7.78 -34.37
CA LEU A 101 15.80 -8.03 -33.05
C LEU A 101 14.92 -7.52 -31.90
N SER A 102 14.16 -6.43 -32.10
CA SER A 102 13.22 -5.89 -31.11
C SER A 102 11.99 -6.80 -30.94
N VAL A 103 11.42 -7.29 -32.04
CA VAL A 103 10.32 -8.29 -32.01
C VAL A 103 10.77 -9.55 -31.29
N LEU A 104 11.93 -10.12 -31.64
CA LEU A 104 12.51 -11.26 -30.89
C LEU A 104 12.70 -10.92 -29.41
N SER A 105 13.22 -9.73 -29.08
CA SER A 105 13.40 -9.31 -27.68
C SER A 105 12.08 -9.22 -26.92
N GLN A 106 10.97 -8.93 -27.58
CA GLN A 106 9.64 -8.88 -26.97
C GLN A 106 9.03 -10.29 -26.84
N GLU A 107 9.03 -11.10 -27.91
CA GLU A 107 8.62 -12.52 -27.87
C GLU A 107 9.32 -13.28 -26.74
N GLY A 108 10.64 -13.09 -26.60
CA GLY A 108 11.44 -13.75 -25.58
C GLY A 108 11.12 -13.30 -24.15
N LYS A 109 10.68 -12.05 -23.90
CA LYS A 109 10.18 -11.63 -22.57
C LYS A 109 8.90 -12.38 -22.18
N GLU A 110 8.02 -12.64 -23.14
CA GLU A 110 6.79 -13.40 -22.90
C GLU A 110 7.13 -14.86 -22.56
N MET A 111 8.13 -15.44 -23.24
CA MET A 111 8.68 -16.76 -22.89
C MET A 111 9.37 -16.80 -21.52
N THR A 112 10.09 -15.73 -21.13
CA THR A 112 10.66 -15.56 -19.79
C THR A 112 9.56 -15.57 -18.73
N SER A 113 8.45 -14.88 -18.99
CA SER A 113 7.27 -14.90 -18.13
C SER A 113 6.68 -16.31 -17.99
N VAL A 114 6.46 -17.02 -19.10
CA VAL A 114 5.96 -18.41 -19.09
C VAL A 114 6.86 -19.36 -18.30
N LEU A 115 8.19 -19.28 -18.44
CA LEU A 115 9.12 -20.11 -17.65
C LEU A 115 9.11 -19.71 -16.16
N TYR A 116 9.07 -18.43 -15.85
CA TYR A 116 9.05 -17.96 -14.46
C TYR A 116 7.79 -18.41 -13.72
N THR A 117 6.63 -18.32 -14.37
CA THR A 117 5.34 -18.65 -13.77
C THR A 117 4.95 -20.11 -13.93
N TYR A 118 5.85 -20.94 -14.48
CA TYR A 118 5.65 -22.39 -14.57
C TYR A 118 5.56 -23.02 -13.17
N ARG A 119 4.40 -23.61 -12.87
CA ARG A 119 4.16 -24.45 -11.69
C ARG A 119 3.79 -25.87 -12.16
N SER A 120 4.31 -26.89 -11.47
CA SER A 120 4.11 -28.30 -11.86
C SER A 120 2.63 -28.69 -11.89
N CYS A 121 2.16 -29.11 -13.06
CA CYS A 121 0.84 -29.70 -13.26
C CYS A 121 0.75 -31.08 -12.60
N VAL A 122 1.83 -31.86 -12.61
CA VAL A 122 1.87 -33.20 -12.00
C VAL A 122 1.56 -33.18 -10.50
N LYS A 123 1.92 -32.10 -9.78
CA LYS A 123 1.56 -31.94 -8.36
C LYS A 123 0.04 -31.86 -8.10
N ALA A 124 -0.75 -31.51 -9.11
CA ALA A 124 -2.22 -31.40 -9.02
C ALA A 124 -2.97 -32.62 -9.57
N LEU A 125 -2.31 -33.54 -10.27
CA LEU A 125 -2.95 -34.70 -10.89
C LEU A 125 -3.26 -35.82 -9.87
N PRO A 126 -4.44 -36.47 -9.96
CA PRO A 126 -4.83 -37.50 -9.00
C PRO A 126 -4.04 -38.80 -9.20
N GLN A 127 -3.51 -39.36 -8.11
CA GLN A 127 -2.88 -40.68 -8.12
C GLN A 127 -3.93 -41.75 -7.84
N LEU A 128 -4.26 -42.57 -8.84
CA LEU A 128 -5.25 -43.64 -8.70
C LEU A 128 -4.77 -44.77 -7.77
N PRO A 129 -5.61 -45.27 -6.85
CA PRO A 129 -5.36 -46.52 -6.16
C PRO A 129 -5.36 -47.73 -7.10
N ASP A 130 -4.63 -48.78 -6.72
CA ASP A 130 -4.52 -50.06 -7.46
C ASP A 130 -5.86 -50.76 -7.80
N SER A 131 -6.97 -50.35 -7.18
CA SER A 131 -8.32 -50.86 -7.43
C SER A 131 -8.99 -50.28 -8.68
N MET A 132 -8.54 -49.13 -9.20
CA MET A 132 -9.19 -48.39 -10.30
C MET A 132 -8.51 -48.58 -11.68
N LYS A 133 -7.94 -49.76 -11.93
CA LYS A 133 -7.19 -50.05 -13.17
C LYS A 133 -7.99 -50.01 -14.47
N GLN A 134 -9.33 -49.98 -14.40
CA GLN A 134 -10.18 -49.85 -15.58
C GLN A 134 -10.28 -48.41 -16.10
N SER A 135 -10.31 -47.40 -15.22
CA SER A 135 -10.29 -45.97 -15.60
C SER A 135 -8.87 -45.38 -15.73
N GLN A 136 -7.85 -46.22 -15.59
CA GLN A 136 -6.44 -45.80 -15.66
C GLN A 136 -6.02 -45.38 -17.09
N ALA A 137 -6.62 -45.97 -18.13
CA ALA A 137 -6.36 -45.59 -19.51
C ALA A 137 -6.90 -44.18 -19.82
N ASP A 138 -8.13 -43.90 -19.41
CA ASP A 138 -8.78 -42.60 -19.60
C ASP A 138 -8.04 -41.50 -18.85
N LEU A 139 -7.65 -41.74 -17.58
CA LEU A 139 -6.84 -40.77 -16.82
C LEU A 139 -5.46 -40.54 -17.45
N TYR A 140 -4.81 -41.56 -18.05
CA TYR A 140 -3.56 -41.34 -18.77
C TYR A 140 -3.76 -40.51 -20.05
N LEU A 141 -4.92 -40.59 -20.70
CA LEU A 141 -5.26 -39.75 -21.84
C LEU A 141 -5.53 -38.31 -21.43
N GLU A 142 -6.32 -38.07 -20.38
CA GLU A 142 -6.55 -36.73 -19.81
C GLU A 142 -5.25 -36.11 -19.28
N THR A 143 -4.44 -36.89 -18.55
CA THR A 143 -3.11 -36.48 -18.08
C THR A 143 -2.20 -36.10 -19.25
N TYR A 144 -2.21 -36.89 -20.34
CA TYR A 144 -1.45 -36.56 -21.53
C TYR A 144 -1.93 -35.24 -22.13
N GLN A 145 -3.24 -35.04 -22.31
CA GLN A 145 -3.81 -33.83 -22.91
C GLN A 145 -3.46 -32.55 -22.12
N VAL A 146 -3.55 -32.60 -20.78
CA VAL A 146 -3.17 -31.46 -19.91
C VAL A 146 -1.67 -31.17 -20.04
N LEU A 147 -0.82 -32.19 -19.99
CA LEU A 147 0.63 -32.00 -20.09
C LEU A 147 1.07 -31.60 -21.50
N ASP A 148 0.40 -32.05 -22.56
CA ASP A 148 0.77 -31.75 -23.96
C ASP A 148 0.64 -30.25 -24.29
N LEU A 149 -0.30 -29.54 -23.66
CA LEU A 149 -0.44 -28.09 -23.78
C LEU A 149 0.81 -27.36 -23.23
N GLU A 150 1.25 -27.72 -22.03
CA GLU A 150 2.43 -27.13 -21.40
C GLU A 150 3.73 -27.56 -22.08
N MET A 151 3.83 -28.81 -22.51
CA MET A 151 4.98 -29.32 -23.26
C MET A 151 5.06 -28.71 -24.67
N SER A 152 3.93 -28.30 -25.25
CA SER A 152 3.90 -27.51 -26.49
C SER A 152 4.52 -26.13 -26.31
N ARG A 153 4.28 -25.44 -25.19
CA ARG A 153 4.97 -24.17 -24.86
C ARG A 153 6.48 -24.37 -24.71
N LEU A 154 6.91 -25.48 -24.08
CA LEU A 154 8.33 -25.80 -23.95
C LEU A 154 8.99 -26.14 -25.30
N ARG A 155 8.28 -26.83 -26.21
CA ARG A 155 8.72 -27.02 -27.62
C ARG A 155 8.79 -25.69 -28.37
N GLU A 156 7.83 -24.79 -28.17
CA GLU A 156 7.83 -23.46 -28.78
C GLU A 156 9.05 -22.65 -28.32
N ILE A 157 9.34 -22.60 -27.02
CA ILE A 157 10.54 -21.97 -26.45
C ILE A 157 11.83 -22.59 -27.04
N GLN A 158 11.89 -23.92 -27.16
CA GLN A 158 13.04 -24.63 -27.75
C GLN A 158 13.27 -24.26 -29.23
N ARG A 159 12.19 -24.16 -30.03
CA ARG A 159 12.27 -23.75 -31.45
C ARG A 159 12.59 -22.25 -31.57
N TRP A 160 11.97 -21.42 -30.75
CA TRP A 160 12.17 -19.98 -30.73
C TRP A 160 13.61 -19.61 -30.38
N GLN A 161 14.19 -20.17 -29.32
CA GLN A 161 15.57 -19.84 -28.91
C GLN A 161 16.60 -20.24 -29.98
N ALA A 162 16.32 -21.27 -30.79
CA ALA A 162 17.14 -21.64 -31.93
C ALA A 162 17.02 -20.63 -33.07
N SER A 163 15.80 -20.21 -33.41
CA SER A 163 15.55 -19.10 -34.36
C SER A 163 16.23 -17.80 -33.91
N ALA A 164 16.07 -17.40 -32.64
CA ALA A 164 16.64 -16.19 -32.06
C ALA A 164 18.18 -16.25 -32.07
N SER A 165 18.77 -17.36 -31.65
CA SER A 165 20.23 -17.58 -31.65
C SER A 165 20.82 -17.50 -33.05
N SER A 166 20.18 -18.14 -34.03
CA SER A 166 20.64 -18.15 -35.43
C SER A 166 20.54 -16.75 -36.06
N LYS A 167 19.41 -16.06 -35.85
CA LYS A 167 19.20 -14.68 -36.32
C LYS A 167 20.21 -13.69 -35.69
N LEU A 168 20.45 -13.80 -34.38
CA LEU A 168 21.42 -12.96 -33.66
C LEU A 168 22.86 -13.19 -34.15
N ALA A 169 23.28 -14.45 -34.33
CA ALA A 169 24.59 -14.77 -34.88
C ALA A 169 24.74 -14.25 -36.32
N ALA A 170 23.71 -14.39 -37.15
CA ALA A 170 23.70 -13.90 -38.53
C ALA A 170 23.79 -12.37 -38.63
N ASP A 171 23.09 -11.61 -37.78
CA ASP A 171 23.18 -10.15 -37.77
C ASP A 171 24.52 -9.67 -37.19
N MET A 172 25.07 -10.30 -36.14
CA MET A 172 26.45 -10.01 -35.71
C MET A 172 27.46 -10.22 -36.85
N GLN A 173 27.33 -11.30 -37.64
CA GLN A 173 28.19 -11.53 -38.79
C GLN A 173 28.10 -10.43 -39.84
N ARG A 174 26.91 -9.84 -40.03
CA ARG A 174 26.62 -8.85 -41.07
C ARG A 174 27.57 -7.67 -40.98
N PHE A 175 27.87 -7.21 -39.77
CA PHE A 175 28.84 -6.14 -39.49
C PHE A 175 30.31 -6.59 -39.59
N SER A 176 30.58 -7.89 -39.40
CA SER A 176 31.91 -8.50 -39.62
C SER A 176 32.26 -8.75 -41.10
N ARG A 177 31.38 -8.45 -42.06
CA ARG A 177 31.66 -8.58 -43.51
C ARG A 177 32.56 -7.45 -44.03
N PRO A 178 33.47 -7.69 -44.99
CA PRO A 178 34.40 -6.67 -45.49
C PRO A 178 33.74 -5.36 -45.94
N GLU A 179 32.56 -5.40 -46.58
CA GLU A 179 31.86 -4.19 -47.01
C GLU A 179 31.24 -3.39 -45.83
N ARG A 180 30.88 -4.06 -44.72
CA ARG A 180 30.20 -3.44 -43.57
C ARG A 180 31.14 -3.11 -42.38
N ARG A 181 32.35 -3.68 -42.35
CA ARG A 181 33.43 -3.37 -41.39
C ARG A 181 33.86 -1.90 -41.33
N ILE A 182 33.48 -1.11 -42.35
CA ILE A 182 33.80 0.31 -42.48
C ILE A 182 32.74 1.21 -41.84
N ASN A 183 31.52 0.71 -41.59
CA ASN A 183 30.42 1.49 -41.03
C ASN A 183 30.05 1.05 -39.61
N GLY A 184 30.16 -0.25 -39.30
CA GLY A 184 29.83 -0.83 -37.99
C GLY A 184 28.32 -0.92 -37.69
N PRO A 185 27.95 -1.47 -36.51
CA PRO A 185 26.57 -1.46 -36.02
C PRO A 185 26.24 -0.11 -35.39
N THR A 186 24.99 0.33 -35.49
CA THR A 186 24.53 1.54 -34.79
C THR A 186 24.40 1.29 -33.28
N ILE A 187 24.35 2.34 -32.47
CA ILE A 187 24.22 2.19 -31.00
C ILE A 187 22.93 1.45 -30.61
N SER A 188 21.82 1.73 -31.29
CA SER A 188 20.58 0.95 -31.13
C SER A 188 20.73 -0.53 -31.54
N HIS A 189 21.64 -0.91 -32.44
CA HIS A 189 21.92 -2.33 -32.72
C HIS A 189 22.68 -2.96 -31.57
N LEU A 190 23.70 -2.29 -31.03
CA LEU A 190 24.42 -2.78 -29.85
C LEU A 190 23.42 -3.00 -28.69
N TRP A 191 22.55 -2.03 -28.41
CA TRP A 191 21.49 -2.19 -27.41
C TRP A 191 20.50 -3.32 -27.73
N SER A 192 20.06 -3.47 -28.99
CA SER A 192 19.11 -4.51 -29.38
C SER A 192 19.73 -5.92 -29.29
N MET A 193 20.99 -6.09 -29.71
CA MET A 193 21.78 -7.30 -29.51
C MET A 193 21.96 -7.64 -28.03
N LEU A 194 22.23 -6.65 -27.17
CA LEU A 194 22.39 -6.84 -25.72
C LEU A 194 21.06 -7.18 -25.03
N LYS A 195 19.95 -6.54 -25.43
CA LYS A 195 18.60 -6.84 -24.93
C LYS A 195 18.19 -8.27 -25.29
N LEU A 196 18.40 -8.71 -26.53
CA LEU A 196 18.10 -10.09 -26.93
C LEU A 196 19.02 -11.11 -26.23
N LEU A 197 20.31 -10.80 -26.07
CA LEU A 197 21.24 -11.65 -25.34
C LEU A 197 20.86 -11.79 -23.85
N ASP A 198 20.45 -10.70 -23.19
CA ASP A 198 19.99 -10.74 -21.80
C ASP A 198 18.74 -11.62 -21.64
N VAL A 199 17.78 -11.52 -22.57
CA VAL A 199 16.60 -12.39 -22.60
C VAL A 199 16.99 -13.87 -22.76
N LEU A 200 17.93 -14.20 -23.66
CA LEU A 200 18.44 -15.58 -23.81
C LEU A 200 19.14 -16.09 -22.54
N VAL A 201 19.87 -15.22 -21.83
CA VAL A 201 20.55 -15.56 -20.55
C VAL A 201 19.54 -15.75 -19.41
N GLN A 202 18.51 -14.90 -19.31
CA GLN A 202 17.43 -15.05 -18.34
C GLN A 202 16.63 -16.35 -18.58
N LEU A 203 16.27 -16.65 -19.83
CA LEU A 203 15.55 -17.87 -20.21
C LEU A 203 16.31 -19.14 -19.79
N ASP A 204 17.60 -19.22 -20.08
CA ASP A 204 18.40 -20.40 -19.71
C ASP A 204 18.53 -20.51 -18.18
N HIS A 205 18.76 -19.39 -17.49
CA HIS A 205 18.82 -19.37 -16.03
C HIS A 205 17.50 -19.85 -15.38
N LEU A 206 16.34 -19.35 -15.85
CA LEU A 206 15.02 -19.78 -15.39
C LEU A 206 14.76 -21.27 -15.67
N LYS A 207 15.05 -21.73 -16.89
CA LYS A 207 14.93 -23.15 -17.28
C LYS A 207 15.79 -24.05 -16.38
N ASN A 208 16.98 -23.60 -16.02
CA ASN A 208 17.89 -24.34 -15.13
C ASN A 208 17.51 -24.24 -13.64
N ALA A 209 16.68 -23.25 -13.25
CA ALA A 209 16.18 -23.08 -11.88
C ALA A 209 14.86 -23.84 -11.60
N LYS A 210 13.99 -24.00 -12.60
CA LYS A 210 12.67 -24.64 -12.47
C LYS A 210 12.75 -26.18 -12.53
N ALA A 211 13.05 -26.78 -11.38
CA ALA A 211 13.13 -28.24 -11.20
C ALA A 211 11.81 -29.00 -11.51
N SER A 212 10.66 -28.33 -11.57
CA SER A 212 9.38 -28.93 -11.98
C SER A 212 9.34 -29.35 -13.45
N ILE A 213 9.91 -28.55 -14.36
CA ILE A 213 9.86 -28.78 -15.81
C ILE A 213 10.35 -30.19 -16.21
N PRO A 214 11.55 -30.67 -15.81
CA PRO A 214 12.00 -32.02 -16.17
C PRO A 214 11.22 -33.14 -15.46
N ASN A 215 10.58 -32.86 -14.31
CA ASN A 215 9.72 -33.84 -13.63
C ASN A 215 8.39 -34.02 -14.38
N ASP A 216 7.75 -32.93 -14.78
CA ASP A 216 6.50 -32.96 -15.55
C ASP A 216 6.71 -33.57 -16.93
N PHE A 217 7.81 -33.22 -17.62
CA PHE A 217 8.22 -33.85 -18.87
C PHE A 217 8.45 -35.37 -18.71
N SER A 218 9.05 -35.80 -17.59
CA SER A 218 9.27 -37.23 -17.29
C SER A 218 7.96 -38.00 -17.09
N TRP A 219 6.88 -37.35 -16.63
CA TRP A 219 5.55 -37.95 -16.55
C TRP A 219 4.84 -37.96 -17.91
N TYR A 220 4.89 -36.84 -18.64
CA TYR A 220 4.36 -36.72 -20.00
C TYR A 220 4.93 -37.80 -20.95
N LYS A 221 6.24 -38.05 -20.91
CA LYS A 221 6.87 -39.12 -21.72
C LYS A 221 6.39 -40.52 -21.33
N ARG A 222 6.06 -40.76 -20.05
CA ARG A 222 5.46 -42.03 -19.59
C ARG A 222 4.03 -42.19 -20.07
N THR A 223 3.19 -41.15 -19.96
CA THR A 223 1.78 -41.23 -20.40
C THR A 223 1.66 -41.32 -21.91
N PHE A 224 2.47 -40.56 -22.67
CA PHE A 224 2.63 -40.71 -24.12
C PHE A 224 2.91 -42.17 -24.50
N THR A 225 3.82 -42.85 -23.78
CA THR A 225 4.16 -44.26 -24.03
C THR A 225 2.97 -45.22 -23.81
N GLN A 226 2.00 -44.86 -22.95
CA GLN A 226 0.77 -45.63 -22.74
C GLN A 226 -0.32 -45.35 -23.79
N VAL A 227 -0.45 -44.09 -24.27
CA VAL A 227 -1.57 -43.68 -25.14
C VAL A 227 -1.25 -43.68 -26.64
N SER A 228 0.01 -43.46 -27.03
CA SER A 228 0.43 -43.31 -28.44
C SER A 228 0.40 -44.59 -29.28
N GLY A 229 0.14 -45.75 -28.67
CA GLY A 229 0.17 -47.06 -29.34
C GLY A 229 -0.87 -47.27 -30.46
N GLN A 230 -1.74 -46.29 -30.70
CA GLN A 230 -2.75 -46.28 -31.77
C GLN A 230 -2.56 -45.14 -32.79
N TRP A 231 -1.54 -44.29 -32.64
CA TRP A 231 -1.35 -43.08 -33.46
C TRP A 231 -0.40 -43.32 -34.63
N GLN A 232 -0.62 -42.63 -35.75
CA GLN A 232 0.06 -42.91 -37.02
C GLN A 232 1.48 -42.32 -37.10
N ASP A 233 1.74 -41.18 -36.45
CA ASP A 233 3.03 -40.45 -36.51
C ASP A 233 3.92 -40.66 -35.27
N THR A 234 3.69 -41.74 -34.51
CA THR A 234 4.29 -41.98 -33.18
C THR A 234 5.82 -41.93 -33.14
N ASP A 235 6.52 -42.34 -34.20
CA ASP A 235 7.98 -42.35 -34.22
C ASP A 235 8.59 -40.95 -34.43
N SER A 236 7.99 -40.09 -35.26
CA SER A 236 8.44 -38.69 -35.39
C SER A 236 8.22 -37.90 -34.09
N MET A 237 7.12 -38.17 -33.38
CA MET A 237 6.90 -37.59 -32.05
C MET A 237 7.92 -38.09 -31.01
N ARG A 238 8.43 -39.33 -31.12
CA ARG A 238 9.51 -39.82 -30.25
C ARG A 238 10.82 -39.05 -30.46
N GLU A 239 11.15 -38.71 -31.71
CA GLU A 239 12.33 -37.90 -32.03
C GLU A 239 12.21 -36.48 -31.44
N GLU A 240 11.07 -35.78 -31.61
CA GLU A 240 10.84 -34.48 -30.94
C GLU A 240 10.93 -34.57 -29.40
N LEU A 241 10.48 -35.68 -28.80
CA LEU A 241 10.55 -35.91 -27.35
C LEU A 241 11.98 -36.20 -26.87
N ASP A 242 12.84 -36.84 -27.67
CA ASP A 242 14.25 -37.04 -27.33
C ASP A 242 15.05 -35.73 -27.45
N ASP A 243 14.81 -34.93 -28.48
CA ASP A 243 15.40 -33.58 -28.62
C ASP A 243 14.98 -32.64 -27.48
N LEU A 244 13.69 -32.62 -27.12
CA LEU A 244 13.21 -31.83 -25.97
C LEU A 244 13.83 -32.32 -24.65
N GLN A 245 14.01 -33.64 -24.48
CA GLN A 245 14.69 -34.19 -23.30
C GLN A 245 16.14 -33.70 -23.20
N ILE A 246 16.87 -33.62 -24.32
CA ILE A 246 18.25 -33.08 -24.36
C ILE A 246 18.25 -31.60 -23.97
N PHE A 247 17.33 -30.79 -24.52
CA PHE A 247 17.22 -29.36 -24.22
C PHE A 247 16.91 -29.06 -22.73
N LEU A 248 15.99 -29.83 -22.14
CA LEU A 248 15.57 -29.66 -20.75
C LEU A 248 16.60 -30.19 -19.73
N SER A 249 17.35 -31.26 -20.06
CA SER A 249 18.35 -31.84 -19.15
C SER A 249 19.74 -31.18 -19.24
N THR A 250 20.08 -30.57 -20.38
CA THR A 250 21.35 -29.86 -20.55
C THR A 250 21.30 -28.50 -19.86
N ARG A 251 22.17 -28.25 -18.86
CA ARG A 251 22.36 -26.90 -18.32
C ARG A 251 23.08 -26.00 -19.33
N TRP A 252 22.71 -24.71 -19.35
CA TRP A 252 23.21 -23.71 -20.29
C TRP A 252 22.95 -24.03 -21.78
N ALA A 253 21.89 -24.79 -22.09
CA ALA A 253 21.58 -25.28 -23.45
C ALA A 253 21.34 -24.17 -24.48
N ILE A 254 20.71 -23.04 -24.09
CA ILE A 254 20.44 -21.91 -24.99
C ILE A 254 21.76 -21.21 -25.33
N LEU A 255 22.60 -20.97 -24.31
CA LEU A 255 23.90 -20.33 -24.53
C LEU A 255 24.87 -21.22 -25.32
N LEU A 256 24.82 -22.55 -25.12
CA LEU A 256 25.60 -23.50 -25.91
C LEU A 256 25.13 -23.55 -27.37
N ASN A 257 23.82 -23.49 -27.61
CA ASN A 257 23.25 -23.37 -28.95
C ASN A 257 23.64 -22.05 -29.63
N LEU A 258 23.60 -20.93 -28.90
CA LEU A 258 24.07 -19.63 -29.37
C LEU A 258 25.55 -19.66 -29.78
N HIS A 259 26.41 -20.30 -28.97
CA HIS A 259 27.82 -20.47 -29.33
C HIS A 259 28.01 -21.35 -30.58
N VAL A 260 27.20 -22.40 -30.78
CA VAL A 260 27.22 -23.21 -32.01
C VAL A 260 26.80 -22.38 -33.23
N GLU A 261 25.75 -21.57 -33.13
CA GLU A 261 25.34 -20.66 -34.20
C GLU A 261 26.40 -19.59 -34.51
N MET A 262 27.04 -19.01 -33.48
CA MET A 262 28.18 -18.10 -33.67
C MET A 262 29.38 -18.80 -34.33
N PHE A 263 29.68 -20.06 -33.96
CA PHE A 263 30.81 -20.80 -34.53
C PHE A 263 30.58 -21.24 -35.98
N ARG A 264 29.32 -21.49 -36.39
CA ARG A 264 28.94 -21.71 -37.81
C ARG A 264 29.22 -20.48 -38.69
N VAL A 265 29.49 -19.33 -38.09
CA VAL A 265 29.31 -18.00 -38.70
C VAL A 265 30.60 -17.16 -38.53
N ASN A 266 31.46 -17.21 -39.54
CA ASN A 266 32.83 -16.67 -39.47
C ASN A 266 32.95 -15.17 -39.06
N ASN A 267 33.87 -14.88 -38.15
CA ASN A 267 34.28 -13.54 -37.66
C ASN A 267 33.31 -12.82 -36.67
N VAL A 268 32.40 -13.52 -35.99
CA VAL A 268 31.52 -12.89 -34.96
C VAL A 268 32.32 -12.27 -33.79
N GLU A 269 33.51 -12.79 -33.49
CA GLU A 269 34.41 -12.31 -32.42
C GLU A 269 34.74 -10.81 -32.48
N ASP A 270 34.78 -10.20 -33.69
CA ASP A 270 34.98 -8.75 -33.86
C ASP A 270 33.87 -7.93 -33.17
N ILE A 271 32.62 -8.37 -33.27
CA ILE A 271 31.45 -7.68 -32.73
C ILE A 271 31.26 -7.95 -31.25
N LEU A 272 31.51 -9.18 -30.80
CA LEU A 272 31.51 -9.51 -29.37
C LEU A 272 32.54 -8.66 -28.59
N GLN A 273 33.71 -8.39 -29.18
CA GLN A 273 34.69 -7.46 -28.59
C GLN A 273 34.19 -6.00 -28.54
N VAL A 274 33.46 -5.53 -29.56
CA VAL A 274 32.83 -4.18 -29.55
C VAL A 274 31.72 -4.10 -28.51
N LEU A 275 30.91 -5.15 -28.36
CA LEU A 275 29.89 -5.25 -27.33
C LEU A 275 30.50 -5.19 -25.92
N ILE A 276 31.60 -5.92 -25.64
CA ILE A 276 32.29 -5.83 -24.33
C ILE A 276 32.85 -4.42 -24.08
N VAL A 277 33.43 -3.75 -25.08
CA VAL A 277 33.92 -2.36 -24.93
C VAL A 277 32.76 -1.42 -24.60
N PHE A 278 31.65 -1.50 -25.33
CA PHE A 278 30.45 -0.69 -25.09
C PHE A 278 29.86 -0.92 -23.69
N VAL A 279 29.69 -2.18 -23.30
CA VAL A 279 29.16 -2.56 -21.97
C VAL A 279 30.03 -2.01 -20.84
N VAL A 280 31.36 -2.18 -20.93
CA VAL A 280 32.30 -1.72 -19.89
C VAL A 280 32.35 -0.19 -19.81
N GLU A 281 32.23 0.52 -20.93
CA GLU A 281 32.31 1.99 -20.94
C GLU A 281 31.01 2.65 -20.49
N SER A 282 29.85 2.10 -20.88
CA SER A 282 28.56 2.52 -20.32
C SER A 282 28.50 2.35 -18.79
N LEU A 283 28.98 1.21 -18.27
CA LEU A 283 29.01 0.92 -16.83
C LEU A 283 30.03 1.76 -16.03
N GLU A 284 31.08 2.27 -16.67
CA GLU A 284 32.07 3.17 -16.04
C GLU A 284 31.68 4.66 -16.14
N LEU A 285 30.75 5.03 -17.03
CA LEU A 285 30.27 6.40 -17.19
C LEU A 285 29.09 6.76 -16.27
N ASP A 286 28.17 5.81 -16.05
CA ASP A 286 27.04 5.81 -15.09
C ASP A 286 25.96 6.91 -15.27
N PHE A 287 26.33 8.15 -15.59
CA PHE A 287 25.48 9.34 -15.69
C PHE A 287 24.27 9.21 -16.64
N ALA A 288 24.35 8.34 -17.64
CA ALA A 288 23.36 8.20 -18.71
C ALA A 288 22.63 6.84 -18.72
N LEU A 289 22.77 6.02 -17.67
CA LEU A 289 22.08 4.73 -17.57
C LEU A 289 20.98 4.76 -16.51
N LEU A 290 19.83 4.17 -16.83
CA LEU A 290 18.82 3.82 -15.82
C LEU A 290 19.06 2.40 -15.29
N PHE A 291 18.57 2.09 -14.07
CA PHE A 291 18.83 0.80 -13.42
C PHE A 291 18.47 -0.45 -14.26
N PRO A 292 17.39 -0.48 -15.09
CA PRO A 292 17.08 -1.66 -15.89
C PRO A 292 18.19 -1.94 -16.91
N GLU A 293 18.75 -0.88 -17.49
CA GLU A 293 19.84 -0.93 -18.46
C GLU A 293 21.16 -1.32 -17.80
N ARG A 294 21.46 -0.74 -16.63
CA ARG A 294 22.60 -1.16 -15.79
C ARG A 294 22.54 -2.66 -15.48
N HIS A 295 21.37 -3.17 -15.07
CA HIS A 295 21.20 -4.60 -14.78
C HIS A 295 21.34 -5.49 -16.02
N ILE A 296 20.79 -5.09 -17.18
CA ILE A 296 21.01 -5.77 -18.48
C ILE A 296 22.51 -5.90 -18.76
N LEU A 297 23.24 -4.78 -18.72
CA LEU A 297 24.68 -4.72 -19.01
C LEU A 297 25.50 -5.62 -18.06
N LEU A 298 25.15 -5.64 -16.77
CA LEU A 298 25.82 -6.46 -15.77
C LEU A 298 25.56 -7.97 -15.96
N ARG A 299 24.35 -8.37 -16.38
CA ARG A 299 24.01 -9.79 -16.62
C ARG A 299 24.68 -10.38 -17.86
N VAL A 300 24.81 -9.60 -18.95
CA VAL A 300 25.41 -10.10 -20.21
C VAL A 300 26.94 -10.07 -20.22
N LEU A 301 27.59 -9.19 -19.45
CA LEU A 301 29.05 -9.04 -19.46
C LEU A 301 29.83 -10.35 -19.16
N PRO A 302 29.48 -11.17 -18.15
CA PRO A 302 30.16 -12.46 -17.90
C PRO A 302 30.04 -13.42 -19.09
N VAL A 303 28.87 -13.45 -19.72
CA VAL A 303 28.55 -14.34 -20.85
C VAL A 303 29.30 -13.92 -22.10
N LEU A 304 29.34 -12.63 -22.43
CA LEU A 304 30.14 -12.08 -23.53
C LEU A 304 31.63 -12.41 -23.36
N VAL A 305 32.17 -12.28 -22.14
CA VAL A 305 33.59 -12.59 -21.87
C VAL A 305 33.89 -14.08 -22.10
N VAL A 306 32.99 -15.00 -21.74
CA VAL A 306 33.15 -16.44 -22.03
C VAL A 306 33.10 -16.71 -23.54
N LEU A 307 32.15 -16.12 -24.26
CA LEU A 307 32.01 -16.30 -25.71
C LEU A 307 33.27 -15.83 -26.46
N VAL A 308 33.81 -14.64 -26.15
CA VAL A 308 35.04 -14.11 -26.81
C VAL A 308 36.31 -14.90 -26.47
N THR A 309 36.32 -15.59 -25.34
CA THR A 309 37.48 -16.39 -24.91
C THR A 309 37.39 -17.85 -25.39
N SER A 310 36.58 -18.10 -26.43
CA SER A 310 36.56 -19.32 -27.24
C SER A 310 37.95 -19.71 -27.78
N SER A 311 38.88 -18.76 -27.89
CA SER A 311 40.16 -18.86 -28.59
C SER A 311 41.26 -18.02 -27.91
N GLU A 312 42.49 -18.54 -27.84
CA GLU A 312 43.62 -17.86 -27.18
C GLU A 312 43.97 -16.52 -27.85
N LYS A 313 44.04 -16.50 -29.19
CA LYS A 313 44.35 -15.30 -29.99
C LYS A 313 43.32 -14.20 -29.75
N ASP A 314 42.07 -14.60 -29.64
CA ASP A 314 40.94 -13.71 -29.50
C ASP A 314 40.86 -13.17 -28.06
N SER A 315 41.19 -13.99 -27.06
CA SER A 315 41.42 -13.54 -25.67
C SER A 315 42.55 -12.50 -25.56
N GLU A 316 43.68 -12.72 -26.25
CA GLU A 316 44.76 -11.72 -26.33
C GLU A 316 44.30 -10.42 -26.99
N SER A 317 43.46 -10.51 -28.03
CA SER A 317 42.94 -9.34 -28.75
C SER A 317 41.94 -8.55 -27.91
N LEU A 318 41.08 -9.23 -27.16
CA LEU A 318 40.18 -8.61 -26.17
C LEU A 318 40.99 -7.86 -25.11
N TYR A 319 42.01 -8.49 -24.51
CA TYR A 319 42.80 -7.86 -23.45
C TYR A 319 43.70 -6.70 -23.93
N LYS A 320 43.93 -6.59 -25.25
CA LYS A 320 44.56 -5.41 -25.88
C LYS A 320 43.60 -4.23 -26.03
N ARG A 321 42.27 -4.45 -26.04
CA ARG A 321 41.24 -3.40 -26.01
C ARG A 321 40.82 -3.07 -24.58
N VAL A 322 40.34 -4.07 -23.83
CA VAL A 322 39.82 -3.94 -22.48
C VAL A 322 40.78 -4.61 -21.51
N LYS A 323 41.48 -3.81 -20.70
CA LYS A 323 42.36 -4.32 -19.64
C LYS A 323 41.57 -5.27 -18.72
N ILE A 324 42.03 -6.50 -18.56
CA ILE A 324 41.41 -7.52 -17.67
C ILE A 324 41.10 -7.00 -16.26
N ASN A 325 41.87 -6.03 -15.75
CA ASN A 325 41.61 -5.40 -14.46
C ASN A 325 40.30 -4.57 -14.42
N ARG A 326 39.82 -3.98 -15.53
CA ARG A 326 38.48 -3.32 -15.60
C ARG A 326 37.39 -4.34 -15.35
N LEU A 327 37.41 -5.44 -16.12
CA LEU A 327 36.48 -6.57 -15.98
C LEU A 327 36.50 -7.17 -14.56
N MET A 328 37.69 -7.41 -14.00
CA MET A 328 37.84 -7.91 -12.63
C MET A 328 37.33 -6.93 -11.57
N ASN A 329 37.37 -5.61 -11.81
CA ASN A 329 36.82 -4.64 -10.87
C ASN A 329 35.28 -4.62 -10.93
N ILE A 330 34.69 -4.65 -12.13
CA ILE A 330 33.23 -4.73 -12.30
C ILE A 330 32.67 -6.00 -11.65
N PHE A 331 33.23 -7.18 -11.97
CA PHE A 331 32.82 -8.46 -11.39
C PHE A 331 33.11 -8.62 -9.89
N LYS A 332 33.92 -7.73 -9.30
CA LYS A 332 34.12 -7.68 -7.84
C LYS A 332 33.09 -6.78 -7.19
N ASN A 333 32.97 -5.54 -7.65
CA ASN A 333 32.01 -4.58 -7.12
C ASN A 333 30.59 -5.16 -7.16
N GLU A 334 30.23 -5.76 -8.30
CA GLU A 334 28.92 -6.37 -8.57
C GLU A 334 28.97 -7.89 -8.36
N ALA A 335 29.29 -8.30 -7.12
CA ALA A 335 29.41 -9.71 -6.75
C ALA A 335 28.09 -10.51 -6.89
N VAL A 336 26.96 -9.82 -6.76
CA VAL A 336 25.58 -10.33 -6.90
C VAL A 336 24.78 -9.33 -7.73
N ILE A 337 24.02 -9.82 -8.72
CA ILE A 337 23.24 -9.02 -9.67
C ILE A 337 21.77 -9.49 -9.67
N PRO A 338 20.78 -8.57 -9.66
CA PRO A 338 19.37 -8.90 -9.85
C PRO A 338 19.10 -9.60 -11.19
N ALA A 339 18.45 -10.78 -11.16
CA ALA A 339 18.17 -11.58 -12.36
C ALA A 339 16.70 -11.54 -12.76
N PHE A 340 15.83 -11.93 -11.83
CA PHE A 340 14.36 -11.88 -11.89
C PHE A 340 13.86 -11.67 -10.44
N PRO A 341 12.58 -11.39 -10.14
CA PRO A 341 12.12 -10.92 -8.83
C PRO A 341 12.72 -11.59 -7.59
N ASP A 342 12.65 -12.93 -7.49
CA ASP A 342 13.23 -13.73 -6.40
C ASP A 342 14.50 -14.51 -6.82
N LEU A 343 15.18 -14.06 -7.88
CA LEU A 343 16.36 -14.71 -8.44
C LEU A 343 17.54 -13.76 -8.61
N HIS A 344 18.73 -14.26 -8.30
CA HIS A 344 19.98 -13.52 -8.38
C HIS A 344 21.02 -14.28 -9.19
N LEU A 345 21.82 -13.55 -9.96
CA LEU A 345 22.99 -14.07 -10.65
C LEU A 345 24.26 -13.62 -9.91
N SER A 346 25.36 -14.34 -10.14
CA SER A 346 26.69 -13.89 -9.73
C SER A 346 27.67 -14.09 -10.87
N PRO A 347 28.43 -13.06 -11.29
CA PRO A 347 29.44 -13.18 -12.34
C PRO A 347 30.42 -14.34 -12.08
N ALA A 348 30.94 -14.44 -10.86
CA ALA A 348 31.89 -15.48 -10.48
C ALA A 348 31.30 -16.90 -10.62
N ALA A 349 30.01 -17.08 -10.32
CA ALA A 349 29.33 -18.37 -10.49
C ALA A 349 29.10 -18.71 -11.98
N ILE A 350 28.62 -17.76 -12.79
CA ILE A 350 28.43 -17.93 -14.25
C ILE A 350 29.76 -18.34 -14.91
N LEU A 351 30.84 -17.61 -14.65
CA LEU A 351 32.15 -17.89 -15.22
C LEU A 351 32.67 -19.29 -14.81
N LYS A 352 32.47 -19.69 -13.55
CA LYS A 352 32.85 -21.04 -13.07
C LYS A 352 32.04 -22.15 -13.73
N GLU A 353 30.71 -22.05 -13.77
CA GLU A 353 29.87 -23.08 -14.41
C GLU A 353 30.19 -23.22 -15.90
N LEU A 354 30.27 -22.10 -16.63
CA LEU A 354 30.56 -22.12 -18.07
C LEU A 354 31.97 -22.62 -18.38
N SER A 355 32.95 -22.46 -17.48
CA SER A 355 34.30 -23.01 -17.69
C SER A 355 34.35 -24.52 -17.95
N THR A 356 33.32 -25.27 -17.51
CA THR A 356 33.19 -26.71 -17.76
C THR A 356 32.80 -27.05 -19.20
N TYR A 357 32.11 -26.14 -19.89
CA TYR A 357 31.66 -26.30 -21.28
C TYR A 357 32.57 -25.59 -22.31
N PHE A 358 33.43 -24.66 -21.86
CA PHE A 358 34.31 -23.86 -22.70
C PHE A 358 35.80 -24.14 -22.36
N PRO A 359 36.43 -25.23 -22.89
CA PRO A 359 37.77 -25.66 -22.48
C PRO A 359 38.92 -24.69 -22.77
N LYS A 360 38.71 -23.69 -23.64
CA LYS A 360 39.72 -22.63 -23.87
C LYS A 360 39.60 -21.51 -22.82
N PHE A 361 38.38 -21.24 -22.33
CA PHE A 361 38.16 -20.31 -21.21
C PHE A 361 38.65 -20.86 -19.88
N SER A 362 38.65 -22.20 -19.67
CA SER A 362 39.16 -22.80 -18.42
C SER A 362 40.65 -22.50 -18.14
N SER A 363 41.41 -21.99 -19.14
CA SER A 363 42.77 -21.47 -18.97
C SER A 363 42.84 -20.14 -18.22
N GLN A 364 41.76 -19.35 -18.20
CA GLN A 364 41.69 -17.97 -17.71
C GLN A 364 41.59 -17.90 -16.17
N THR A 365 42.57 -18.50 -15.49
CA THR A 365 42.60 -18.70 -14.02
C THR A 365 42.29 -17.43 -13.24
N ARG A 366 42.76 -16.26 -13.69
CA ARG A 366 42.54 -14.96 -13.03
C ARG A 366 41.06 -14.57 -12.86
N LEU A 367 40.19 -14.99 -13.78
CA LEU A 367 38.74 -14.74 -13.71
C LEU A 367 38.05 -15.84 -12.88
N LEU A 368 38.52 -17.08 -12.98
CA LEU A 368 37.99 -18.22 -12.23
C LEU A 368 38.36 -18.20 -10.74
N THR A 369 39.42 -17.48 -10.36
CA THR A 369 39.79 -17.20 -8.95
C THR A 369 38.91 -16.14 -8.26
N LEU A 370 37.90 -15.57 -8.94
CA LEU A 370 36.95 -14.68 -8.28
C LEU A 370 36.07 -15.47 -7.29
N PRO A 371 35.95 -15.03 -6.02
CA PRO A 371 35.12 -15.72 -5.04
C PRO A 371 33.64 -15.62 -5.43
N ALA A 372 32.91 -16.74 -5.38
CA ALA A 372 31.46 -16.70 -5.44
C ALA A 372 30.89 -16.14 -4.12
N PRO A 373 29.64 -15.63 -4.07
CA PRO A 373 29.10 -14.96 -2.89
C PRO A 373 29.17 -15.83 -1.63
N HIS A 374 28.90 -17.13 -1.75
CA HIS A 374 28.99 -18.07 -0.63
C HIS A 374 30.45 -18.33 -0.15
N GLU A 375 31.44 -18.18 -1.02
CA GLU A 375 32.88 -18.38 -0.75
C GLU A 375 33.55 -17.17 -0.07
N LEU A 376 32.95 -15.98 -0.16
CA LEU A 376 33.55 -14.72 0.32
C LEU A 376 33.99 -14.79 1.80
N PRO A 377 35.25 -14.40 2.13
CA PRO A 377 35.74 -14.34 3.50
C PRO A 377 34.89 -13.45 4.41
N PRO A 378 34.79 -13.74 5.73
CA PRO A 378 33.90 -12.98 6.64
C PRO A 378 34.14 -11.47 6.70
N ARG A 379 35.36 -10.99 6.45
CA ARG A 379 35.67 -9.54 6.39
C ARG A 379 35.15 -8.90 5.10
N GLU A 380 35.51 -9.46 3.95
CA GLU A 380 35.02 -8.99 2.65
C GLU A 380 33.50 -9.05 2.58
N ALA A 381 32.89 -10.10 3.12
CA ALA A 381 31.43 -10.23 3.22
C ALA A 381 30.77 -9.10 4.04
N GLN A 382 31.42 -8.58 5.08
CA GLN A 382 30.94 -7.41 5.84
C GLN A 382 31.10 -6.10 5.07
N GLU A 383 32.10 -5.98 4.20
CA GLU A 383 32.29 -4.82 3.33
C GLU A 383 31.24 -4.77 2.22
N TYR A 384 30.97 -5.91 1.54
CA TYR A 384 29.83 -6.03 0.62
C TYR A 384 28.49 -5.82 1.32
N GLN A 385 28.31 -6.32 2.55
CA GLN A 385 27.10 -6.07 3.32
C GLN A 385 26.90 -4.58 3.63
N ARG A 386 27.97 -3.79 3.86
CA ARG A 386 27.86 -2.33 3.97
C ARG A 386 27.53 -1.64 2.65
N HIS A 387 27.99 -2.19 1.53
CA HIS A 387 27.65 -1.68 0.20
C HIS A 387 26.16 -1.90 -0.11
N TYR A 388 25.68 -3.14 -0.03
CA TYR A 388 24.34 -3.53 -0.45
C TYR A 388 23.21 -3.12 0.51
N LEU A 389 23.43 -3.03 1.83
CA LEU A 389 22.33 -2.77 2.76
C LEU A 389 21.98 -1.28 2.88
N ILE A 390 20.74 -0.93 2.52
CA ILE A 390 20.12 0.41 2.51
C ILE A 390 20.30 1.14 3.85
N ILE A 391 20.29 0.42 4.98
CA ILE A 391 20.48 0.99 6.33
C ILE A 391 21.79 1.81 6.48
N ASN A 392 22.83 1.51 5.70
CA ASN A 392 24.09 2.26 5.71
C ASN A 392 24.04 3.56 4.87
N HIS A 393 23.04 3.70 4.01
CA HIS A 393 22.88 4.79 3.04
C HIS A 393 21.66 5.67 3.31
N ILE A 394 20.68 5.20 4.09
CA ILE A 394 19.40 5.88 4.34
C ILE A 394 19.57 7.30 4.90
N GLY A 395 20.64 7.57 5.66
CA GLY A 395 20.97 8.92 6.14
C GLY A 395 21.36 9.90 5.03
N ALA A 396 22.02 9.42 3.97
CA ALA A 396 22.34 10.23 2.79
C ALA A 396 21.11 10.35 1.87
N ILE A 397 20.40 9.24 1.62
CA ILE A 397 19.17 9.21 0.83
C ILE A 397 18.12 10.20 1.39
N ARG A 398 17.96 10.28 2.71
CA ARG A 398 17.02 11.23 3.33
C ARG A 398 17.40 12.69 3.03
N ALA A 399 18.69 13.02 3.06
CA ALA A 399 19.17 14.35 2.70
C ALA A 399 19.01 14.64 1.19
N GLU A 400 19.25 13.64 0.32
CA GLU A 400 18.99 13.74 -1.13
C GLU A 400 17.50 13.98 -1.41
N HIS A 401 16.60 13.23 -0.76
CA HIS A 401 15.15 13.38 -0.88
C HIS A 401 14.67 14.76 -0.41
N ASP A 402 15.06 15.18 0.80
CA ASP A 402 14.53 16.41 1.40
C ASP A 402 14.98 17.66 0.62
N ASP A 403 16.22 17.69 0.12
CA ASP A 403 16.73 18.74 -0.75
C ASP A 403 16.06 18.72 -2.13
N PHE A 404 15.95 17.54 -2.76
CA PHE A 404 15.28 17.40 -4.07
C PHE A 404 13.82 17.85 -4.02
N VAL A 405 13.03 17.40 -3.03
CA VAL A 405 11.61 17.74 -2.91
C VAL A 405 11.40 19.24 -2.76
N ILE A 406 12.27 19.94 -2.00
CA ILE A 406 12.22 21.40 -1.85
C ILE A 406 12.58 22.10 -3.17
N ARG A 407 13.67 21.68 -3.84
CA ARG A 407 14.10 22.28 -5.11
C ARG A 407 13.10 22.04 -6.24
N PHE A 408 12.58 20.83 -6.37
CA PHE A 408 11.54 20.47 -7.35
C PHE A 408 10.27 21.29 -7.13
N ALA A 409 9.78 21.40 -5.89
CA ALA A 409 8.61 22.23 -5.59
C ALA A 409 8.85 23.72 -5.90
N SER A 410 10.06 24.24 -5.66
CA SER A 410 10.45 25.59 -6.03
C SER A 410 10.45 25.79 -7.56
N ALA A 411 11.08 24.89 -8.31
CA ALA A 411 11.13 24.94 -9.77
C ALA A 411 9.73 24.81 -10.41
N MET A 412 8.86 23.95 -9.87
CA MET A 412 7.47 23.83 -10.30
C MET A 412 6.68 25.13 -10.07
N ASN A 413 6.87 25.79 -8.91
CA ASN A 413 6.24 27.08 -8.66
C ASN A 413 6.75 28.17 -9.61
N GLN A 414 8.05 28.19 -9.94
CA GLN A 414 8.62 29.10 -10.93
C GLN A 414 8.05 28.86 -12.34
N LEU A 415 7.90 27.59 -12.75
CA LEU A 415 7.30 27.24 -14.05
C LEU A 415 5.81 27.61 -14.14
N LEU A 416 5.05 27.44 -13.05
CA LEU A 416 3.66 27.88 -12.98
C LEU A 416 3.53 29.41 -13.01
N LEU A 417 4.41 30.14 -12.30
CA LEU A 417 4.50 31.60 -12.39
C LEU A 417 4.80 32.07 -13.82
N LEU A 418 5.78 31.45 -14.48
CA LEU A 418 6.11 31.71 -15.88
C LEU A 418 4.91 31.48 -16.81
N LYS A 419 4.22 30.34 -16.70
CA LYS A 419 2.99 30.03 -17.47
C LYS A 419 1.82 30.97 -17.17
N SER A 420 1.86 31.77 -16.10
CA SER A 420 0.85 32.77 -15.74
C SER A 420 1.22 34.22 -16.09
N THR A 421 2.43 34.47 -16.63
CA THR A 421 2.96 35.82 -16.84
C THR A 421 3.02 36.17 -18.33
N ASP A 422 2.06 36.96 -18.81
CA ASP A 422 2.09 37.51 -20.17
C ASP A 422 3.33 38.40 -20.40
N GLY A 423 4.11 38.11 -21.44
CA GLY A 423 5.28 38.93 -21.84
C GLY A 423 6.51 38.76 -20.95
N SER A 424 6.70 37.59 -20.31
CA SER A 424 7.89 37.23 -19.54
C SER A 424 9.20 37.45 -20.30
N ASP A 425 10.28 37.83 -19.59
CA ASP A 425 11.63 37.90 -20.17
C ASP A 425 12.09 36.54 -20.75
N VAL A 426 12.82 36.61 -21.85
CA VAL A 426 13.24 35.45 -22.65
C VAL A 426 14.37 34.68 -21.97
N GLU A 427 15.34 35.37 -21.35
CA GLU A 427 16.43 34.70 -20.66
C GLU A 427 15.95 34.06 -19.35
N TRP A 428 15.10 34.76 -18.58
CA TRP A 428 14.41 34.17 -17.43
C TRP A 428 13.53 32.97 -17.80
N SER A 429 12.76 33.06 -18.89
CA SER A 429 11.97 31.93 -19.41
C SER A 429 12.86 30.71 -19.74
N LYS A 430 14.06 30.95 -20.29
CA LYS A 430 15.02 29.90 -20.62
C LYS A 430 15.68 29.32 -19.38
N GLU A 431 16.03 30.15 -18.39
CA GLU A 431 16.58 29.72 -17.09
C GLU A 431 15.59 28.80 -16.35
N VAL A 432 14.30 29.19 -16.26
CA VAL A 432 13.27 28.40 -15.58
C VAL A 432 13.00 27.06 -16.30
N LYS A 433 12.98 27.04 -17.63
CA LYS A 433 12.79 25.79 -18.42
C LYS A 433 14.02 24.88 -18.36
N GLY A 434 15.24 25.44 -18.30
CA GLY A 434 16.48 24.69 -18.10
C GLY A 434 16.58 24.08 -16.70
N ASN A 435 16.31 24.89 -15.66
CA ASN A 435 16.24 24.42 -14.27
C ASN A 435 15.22 23.28 -14.12
N MET A 436 14.03 23.39 -14.73
CA MET A 436 13.06 22.29 -14.74
C MET A 436 13.61 21.03 -15.41
N TYR A 437 14.25 21.15 -16.58
CA TYR A 437 14.88 20.02 -17.25
C TYR A 437 15.91 19.32 -16.35
N ASP A 438 16.80 20.07 -15.69
CA ASP A 438 17.80 19.51 -14.79
C ASP A 438 17.15 18.81 -13.57
N MET A 439 16.07 19.36 -13.01
CA MET A 439 15.30 18.69 -11.93
C MET A 439 14.61 17.40 -12.39
N ILE A 440 14.22 17.27 -13.67
CA ILE A 440 13.67 16.02 -14.21
C ILE A 440 14.77 14.97 -14.42
N VAL A 441 15.93 15.37 -14.94
CA VAL A 441 17.12 14.49 -15.08
C VAL A 441 17.54 13.95 -13.70
N GLU A 442 17.68 14.83 -12.71
CA GLU A 442 18.04 14.45 -11.35
C GLU A 442 16.97 13.54 -10.72
N GLY A 443 15.68 13.85 -10.88
CA GLY A 443 14.59 13.03 -10.36
C GLY A 443 14.61 11.60 -10.92
N PHE A 444 14.87 11.42 -12.21
CA PHE A 444 15.05 10.10 -12.82
C PHE A 444 16.30 9.39 -12.29
N GLN A 445 17.43 10.08 -12.16
CA GLN A 445 18.67 9.51 -11.62
C GLN A 445 18.51 9.08 -10.15
N LEU A 446 17.81 9.87 -9.32
CA LEU A 446 17.50 9.54 -7.92
C LEU A 446 16.57 8.34 -7.81
N LEU A 447 15.41 8.36 -8.48
CA LEU A 447 14.47 7.22 -8.48
C LEU A 447 15.16 5.93 -8.99
N SER A 448 15.95 6.03 -10.06
CA SER A 448 16.75 4.93 -10.60
C SER A 448 17.71 4.34 -9.56
N LYS A 449 18.54 5.18 -8.93
CA LYS A 449 19.50 4.81 -7.88
C LYS A 449 18.82 4.20 -6.65
N TRP A 450 17.67 4.74 -6.24
CA TRP A 450 16.92 4.27 -5.07
C TRP A 450 16.25 2.92 -5.32
N THR A 451 15.59 2.75 -6.47
CA THR A 451 14.95 1.49 -6.88
C THR A 451 16.00 0.39 -7.17
N ALA A 452 17.14 0.74 -7.77
CA ALA A 452 18.29 -0.16 -7.91
C ALA A 452 18.72 -0.74 -6.56
N ARG A 453 18.86 0.10 -5.53
CA ARG A 453 19.30 -0.34 -4.19
C ARG A 453 18.34 -1.30 -3.50
N ILE A 454 17.03 -1.24 -3.78
CA ILE A 454 16.08 -2.25 -3.29
C ILE A 454 16.31 -3.59 -3.99
N TRP A 455 16.42 -3.59 -5.33
CA TRP A 455 16.74 -4.78 -6.13
C TRP A 455 18.08 -5.43 -5.69
N GLU A 456 19.14 -4.62 -5.60
CA GLU A 456 20.49 -5.02 -5.19
C GLU A 456 20.50 -5.61 -3.76
N GLN A 457 19.81 -4.97 -2.80
CA GLN A 457 19.69 -5.52 -1.44
C GLN A 457 18.96 -6.85 -1.43
N CYS A 458 17.86 -7.00 -2.18
CA CYS A 458 17.10 -8.24 -2.23
C CYS A 458 17.94 -9.37 -2.84
N ALA A 459 18.61 -9.12 -3.97
CA ALA A 459 19.52 -10.08 -4.59
C ALA A 459 20.65 -10.51 -3.63
N TRP A 460 21.26 -9.57 -2.90
CA TRP A 460 22.26 -9.88 -1.86
C TRP A 460 21.68 -10.77 -0.74
N LYS A 461 20.49 -10.45 -0.21
CA LYS A 461 19.79 -11.24 0.82
C LYS A 461 19.43 -12.64 0.34
N PHE A 462 18.95 -12.80 -0.90
CA PHE A 462 18.68 -14.12 -1.51
C PHE A 462 19.96 -14.95 -1.66
N SER A 463 21.11 -14.34 -1.94
CA SER A 463 22.42 -15.03 -1.99
C SER A 463 22.98 -15.43 -0.62
N ARG A 464 22.40 -14.94 0.47
CA ARG A 464 22.86 -15.12 1.85
C ARG A 464 21.70 -15.47 2.80
N PRO A 465 21.23 -16.74 2.84
CA PRO A 465 20.29 -17.20 3.86
C PRO A 465 20.82 -17.00 5.28
N CYS A 466 19.95 -16.61 6.20
CA CYS A 466 20.22 -16.44 7.61
C CYS A 466 20.67 -17.77 8.25
N LYS A 467 21.79 -17.74 8.99
CA LYS A 467 22.43 -18.94 9.56
C LYS A 467 21.93 -19.33 10.93
N ASP A 468 21.36 -18.38 11.67
CA ASP A 468 20.88 -18.57 13.04
C ASP A 468 19.41 -19.01 13.10
N ALA A 469 18.79 -19.18 11.92
CA ALA A 469 17.43 -19.66 11.73
C ALA A 469 17.33 -21.18 11.98
N SER A 470 16.21 -21.63 12.57
CA SER A 470 15.94 -23.06 12.81
C SER A 470 16.00 -23.87 11.51
N PRO A 471 16.55 -25.10 11.51
CA PRO A 471 16.51 -25.99 10.35
C PRO A 471 15.08 -26.43 9.97
N SER A 472 14.08 -26.16 10.83
CA SER A 472 12.65 -26.39 10.55
C SER A 472 12.00 -25.34 9.64
N PHE A 473 12.62 -24.19 9.43
CA PHE A 473 12.05 -23.13 8.59
C PHE A 473 12.28 -23.40 7.10
N SER A 474 11.41 -22.84 6.25
CA SER A 474 11.57 -22.89 4.79
C SER A 474 12.82 -22.12 4.34
N ASP A 475 13.35 -22.43 3.15
CA ASP A 475 14.52 -21.70 2.65
C ASP A 475 14.19 -20.26 2.26
N TYR A 476 12.92 -19.96 1.96
CA TYR A 476 12.42 -18.59 1.76
C TYR A 476 12.41 -17.77 3.05
N GLU A 477 11.92 -18.33 4.16
CA GLU A 477 11.96 -17.66 5.47
C GLU A 477 13.38 -17.31 5.91
N LYS A 478 14.37 -18.13 5.54
CA LYS A 478 15.79 -17.87 5.84
C LYS A 478 16.36 -16.69 5.04
N VAL A 479 15.86 -16.41 3.82
CA VAL A 479 16.32 -15.27 3.00
C VAL A 479 15.46 -14.01 3.14
N VAL A 480 14.20 -14.14 3.57
CA VAL A 480 13.25 -13.05 3.82
C VAL A 480 12.94 -12.90 5.30
N ARG A 481 11.98 -13.67 5.86
CA ARG A 481 11.40 -13.47 7.20
C ARG A 481 12.43 -13.26 8.33
N TYR A 482 13.50 -14.05 8.33
CA TYR A 482 14.56 -14.04 9.35
C TYR A 482 15.86 -13.34 8.91
N ASN A 483 15.86 -12.67 7.75
CA ASN A 483 17.05 -12.03 7.19
C ASN A 483 17.01 -10.50 7.23
N TYR A 484 15.89 -9.88 7.61
CA TYR A 484 15.73 -8.42 7.65
C TYR A 484 15.45 -7.95 9.09
N SER A 485 16.34 -7.14 9.66
CA SER A 485 16.17 -6.56 11.01
C SER A 485 14.98 -5.58 11.07
N ALA A 486 14.56 -5.18 12.28
CA ALA A 486 13.53 -4.16 12.44
C ALA A 486 13.98 -2.78 11.89
N GLU A 487 15.27 -2.49 11.93
CA GLU A 487 15.91 -1.28 11.43
C GLU A 487 16.04 -1.33 9.90
N GLU A 488 16.40 -2.49 9.34
CA GLU A 488 16.41 -2.70 7.88
C GLU A 488 15.00 -2.60 7.28
N ARG A 489 13.98 -3.14 7.96
CA ARG A 489 12.57 -2.98 7.56
C ARG A 489 12.11 -1.52 7.64
N LYS A 490 12.49 -0.77 8.68
CA LYS A 490 12.22 0.69 8.76
C LYS A 490 12.89 1.47 7.63
N ALA A 491 14.17 1.19 7.35
CA ALA A 491 14.90 1.83 6.25
C ALA A 491 14.30 1.52 4.87
N LEU A 492 13.72 0.33 4.68
CA LEU A 492 12.92 -0.01 3.50
C LEU A 492 11.60 0.76 3.44
N VAL A 493 10.84 0.86 4.53
CA VAL A 493 9.61 1.68 4.57
C VAL A 493 9.92 3.12 4.18
N GLU A 494 10.97 3.72 4.73
CA GLU A 494 11.41 5.08 4.36
C GLU A 494 11.76 5.17 2.86
N LEU A 495 12.58 4.25 2.33
CA LEU A 495 12.98 4.28 0.92
C LEU A 495 11.80 4.08 -0.06
N VAL A 496 10.91 3.12 0.23
CA VAL A 496 9.65 2.92 -0.51
C VAL A 496 8.82 4.21 -0.49
N SER A 497 8.71 4.85 0.67
CA SER A 497 7.97 6.11 0.82
C SER A 497 8.57 7.24 -0.01
N TYR A 498 9.90 7.34 -0.10
CA TYR A 498 10.60 8.35 -0.92
C TYR A 498 10.48 8.09 -2.43
N ILE A 499 10.56 6.84 -2.86
CA ILE A 499 10.35 6.46 -4.28
C ILE A 499 8.90 6.78 -4.68
N LYS A 500 7.91 6.39 -3.86
CA LYS A 500 6.49 6.63 -4.15
C LYS A 500 6.07 8.09 -4.00
N SER A 501 6.67 8.86 -3.08
CA SER A 501 6.40 10.31 -2.94
C SER A 501 6.90 11.08 -4.16
N VAL A 502 8.18 10.93 -4.50
CA VAL A 502 8.82 11.61 -5.64
C VAL A 502 8.20 11.13 -6.96
N GLY A 503 7.96 9.83 -7.11
CA GLY A 503 7.23 9.26 -8.25
C GLY A 503 5.86 9.90 -8.46
N SER A 504 5.05 10.00 -7.40
CA SER A 504 3.73 10.63 -7.48
C SER A 504 3.79 12.15 -7.67
N MET A 505 4.85 12.83 -7.22
CA MET A 505 5.09 14.24 -7.55
C MET A 505 5.38 14.41 -9.04
N MET A 506 6.30 13.61 -9.59
CA MET A 506 6.67 13.65 -11.02
C MET A 506 5.48 13.32 -11.92
N GLN A 507 4.77 12.20 -11.68
CA GLN A 507 3.58 11.80 -12.45
C GLN A 507 2.49 12.89 -12.53
N ARG A 508 2.30 13.69 -11.47
CA ARG A 508 1.31 14.77 -11.45
C ARG A 508 1.73 16.00 -12.26
N CYS A 509 3.01 16.11 -12.62
CA CYS A 509 3.59 17.27 -13.28
C CYS A 509 3.81 17.08 -14.79
N ASP A 510 3.73 15.85 -15.33
CA ASP A 510 3.97 15.47 -16.74
C ASP A 510 3.43 16.52 -17.74
N THR A 511 2.11 16.72 -17.80
CA THR A 511 1.45 17.67 -18.71
C THR A 511 1.76 19.14 -18.45
N VAL A 512 2.32 19.48 -17.28
CA VAL A 512 2.77 20.84 -16.93
C VAL A 512 4.20 21.07 -17.42
N VAL A 513 5.07 20.06 -17.36
CA VAL A 513 6.50 20.16 -17.73
C VAL A 513 6.77 19.87 -19.20
N ALA A 514 5.92 19.09 -19.89
CA ALA A 514 6.13 18.63 -21.27
C ALA A 514 6.63 19.72 -22.24
N ASP A 515 5.94 20.87 -22.34
CA ASP A 515 6.35 21.96 -23.23
C ASP A 515 7.78 22.47 -22.93
N ALA A 516 8.11 22.61 -21.64
CA ALA A 516 9.40 23.11 -21.18
C ALA A 516 10.53 22.10 -21.44
N LEU A 517 10.25 20.81 -21.27
CA LEU A 517 11.21 19.74 -21.57
C LEU A 517 11.47 19.64 -23.08
N TRP A 518 10.42 19.65 -23.90
CA TRP A 518 10.57 19.61 -25.36
C TRP A 518 11.28 20.86 -25.89
N GLU A 519 10.99 22.04 -25.34
CA GLU A 519 11.66 23.29 -25.72
C GLU A 519 13.14 23.31 -25.33
N THR A 520 13.50 22.84 -24.13
CA THR A 520 14.89 22.71 -23.70
C THR A 520 15.65 21.66 -24.52
N ILE A 521 15.07 20.47 -24.76
CA ILE A 521 15.68 19.44 -25.62
C ILE A 521 15.88 19.97 -27.05
N HIS A 522 14.89 20.65 -27.61
CA HIS A 522 15.01 21.30 -28.91
C HIS A 522 16.13 22.36 -28.91
N ALA A 523 16.25 23.16 -27.84
CA ALA A 523 17.32 24.16 -27.73
C ALA A 523 18.72 23.52 -27.68
N GLU A 524 18.91 22.44 -26.92
CA GLU A 524 20.20 21.73 -26.87
C GLU A 524 20.55 21.08 -28.22
N VAL A 525 19.57 20.45 -28.89
CA VAL A 525 19.78 19.88 -30.22
C VAL A 525 20.14 20.97 -31.22
N GLN A 526 19.39 22.08 -31.27
CA GLN A 526 19.67 23.17 -32.21
C GLN A 526 21.00 23.88 -31.92
N ASP A 527 21.41 24.09 -30.67
CA ASP A 527 22.73 24.67 -30.40
C ASP A 527 23.86 23.74 -30.84
N PHE A 528 23.72 22.43 -30.60
CA PHE A 528 24.70 21.45 -31.08
C PHE A 528 24.83 21.46 -32.61
N VAL A 529 23.74 21.23 -33.36
CA VAL A 529 23.85 21.20 -34.83
C VAL A 529 24.13 22.58 -35.41
N GLN A 530 23.49 23.66 -34.98
CA GLN A 530 23.64 24.97 -35.61
C GLN A 530 24.93 25.69 -35.23
N ASN A 531 25.34 25.66 -33.95
CA ASN A 531 26.50 26.40 -33.42
C ASN A 531 27.72 25.50 -33.18
N THR A 532 27.60 24.44 -32.38
CA THR A 532 28.77 23.61 -31.99
C THR A 532 29.43 22.98 -33.23
N LEU A 533 28.64 22.32 -34.10
CA LEU A 533 29.18 21.75 -35.34
C LEU A 533 29.67 22.81 -36.34
N ALA A 534 29.10 24.03 -36.34
CA ALA A 534 29.63 25.12 -37.19
C ALA A 534 31.02 25.57 -36.76
N ILE A 535 31.31 25.60 -35.45
CA ILE A 535 32.63 25.90 -34.91
C ILE A 535 33.60 24.78 -35.32
N MET A 536 33.26 23.51 -35.03
CA MET A 536 34.07 22.34 -35.38
C MET A 536 34.40 22.25 -36.88
N LEU A 537 33.45 22.56 -37.76
CA LEU A 537 33.65 22.63 -39.22
C LEU A 537 34.65 23.73 -39.62
N ARG A 538 34.65 24.88 -38.93
CA ARG A 538 35.56 26.00 -39.20
C ARG A 538 36.96 25.78 -38.62
N THR A 539 37.08 25.04 -37.52
CA THR A 539 38.34 24.76 -36.82
C THR A 539 38.93 23.39 -37.20
N THR A 540 38.45 22.32 -36.57
CA THR A 540 39.02 20.98 -36.53
C THR A 540 38.86 20.21 -37.84
N PHE A 541 37.68 20.28 -38.45
CA PHE A 541 37.37 19.48 -39.63
C PHE A 541 37.65 20.20 -40.95
N ARG A 542 37.95 21.51 -40.95
CA ARG A 542 38.16 22.38 -42.13
C ARG A 542 39.07 21.80 -43.24
N LYS A 543 40.04 20.94 -42.90
CA LYS A 543 40.97 20.29 -43.85
C LYS A 543 40.61 18.83 -44.20
N LYS A 544 39.61 18.24 -43.55
CA LYS A 544 39.20 16.84 -43.64
C LYS A 544 37.85 16.74 -44.32
N LYS A 545 37.85 16.58 -45.65
CA LYS A 545 36.62 16.65 -46.47
C LYS A 545 35.57 15.61 -46.05
N ASP A 546 35.99 14.36 -45.83
CA ASP A 546 35.07 13.25 -45.61
C ASP A 546 34.38 13.35 -44.24
N LEU A 547 35.12 13.74 -43.20
CA LEU A 547 34.56 14.03 -41.88
C LEU A 547 33.71 15.31 -41.87
N SER A 548 34.11 16.34 -42.64
CA SER A 548 33.29 17.55 -42.80
C SER A 548 31.94 17.26 -43.44
N ARG A 549 31.86 16.28 -44.35
CA ARG A 549 30.59 15.83 -44.93
C ARG A 549 29.68 15.27 -43.84
N ILE A 550 30.16 14.38 -42.97
CA ILE A 550 29.34 13.77 -41.90
C ILE A 550 28.81 14.84 -40.93
N LEU A 551 29.62 15.84 -40.55
CA LEU A 551 29.15 17.00 -39.77
C LEU A 551 28.12 17.86 -40.51
N SER A 552 28.21 17.96 -41.85
CA SER A 552 27.20 18.61 -42.67
C SER A 552 25.91 17.79 -42.75
N ASP A 553 26.01 16.46 -42.85
CA ASP A 553 24.88 15.54 -42.89
C ASP A 553 24.08 15.62 -41.57
N MET A 554 24.75 15.66 -40.40
CA MET A 554 24.09 15.93 -39.10
C MET A 554 23.27 17.24 -39.12
N ARG A 555 23.85 18.31 -39.70
CA ARG A 555 23.20 19.62 -39.81
C ARG A 555 22.00 19.58 -40.74
N THR A 556 22.11 18.90 -41.88
CA THR A 556 21.00 18.72 -42.83
C THR A 556 19.87 17.86 -42.24
N LEU A 557 20.18 16.96 -41.30
CA LEU A 557 19.22 16.02 -40.70
C LEU A 557 18.37 16.65 -39.58
N SER A 558 18.95 17.50 -38.74
CA SER A 558 18.29 18.00 -37.50
C SER A 558 18.24 19.51 -37.32
N ALA A 559 18.88 20.33 -38.17
CA ALA A 559 18.85 21.79 -37.99
C ALA A 559 17.55 22.42 -38.53
N ASP A 560 16.76 23.01 -37.64
CA ASP A 560 15.58 23.81 -37.97
C ASP A 560 16.00 25.23 -38.38
N TRP A 561 16.14 25.45 -39.68
CA TRP A 561 16.51 26.76 -40.24
C TRP A 561 15.31 27.69 -40.30
N MET A 562 15.41 28.84 -39.62
CA MET A 562 14.42 29.90 -39.71
C MET A 562 14.21 30.34 -41.16
N ALA A 563 12.94 30.47 -41.57
CA ALA A 563 12.62 30.99 -42.90
C ALA A 563 13.25 32.38 -43.09
N ASN A 564 13.95 32.57 -44.21
CA ASN A 564 14.78 33.73 -44.58
C ASN A 564 16.19 33.84 -43.94
N THR A 565 16.68 32.87 -43.15
CA THR A 565 18.10 32.86 -42.68
C THR A 565 19.05 32.02 -43.55
N ASN A 566 18.62 31.58 -44.73
CA ASN A 566 19.46 30.87 -45.70
C ASN A 566 20.53 31.80 -46.32
N LYS A 567 21.62 32.06 -45.59
CA LYS A 567 22.89 32.50 -46.19
C LYS A 567 23.38 31.41 -47.14
N SER A 568 23.47 31.71 -48.43
CA SER A 568 23.99 30.77 -49.42
C SER A 568 25.45 30.43 -49.12
N GLU A 569 25.85 29.18 -49.41
CA GLU A 569 27.17 28.62 -49.08
C GLU A 569 28.37 29.46 -49.58
N SER A 570 28.13 30.31 -50.58
CA SER A 570 29.05 31.33 -51.09
C SER A 570 29.68 32.24 -50.03
N GLU A 571 28.95 32.63 -48.96
CA GLU A 571 29.49 33.55 -47.95
C GLU A 571 30.51 32.88 -47.00
N LEU A 572 30.48 31.56 -46.84
CA LEU A 572 31.42 30.84 -45.98
C LEU A 572 32.86 30.82 -46.53
N GLN A 573 33.07 31.25 -47.78
CA GLN A 573 34.40 31.38 -48.39
C GLN A 573 34.93 32.82 -48.38
N SER A 574 34.08 33.84 -48.21
CA SER A 574 34.49 35.25 -48.29
C SER A 574 34.95 35.84 -46.94
N SER A 575 34.61 35.24 -45.80
CA SER A 575 35.05 35.66 -44.47
C SER A 575 36.51 35.24 -44.15
N GLN A 576 37.47 35.64 -45.00
CA GLN A 576 38.90 35.31 -44.85
C GLN A 576 39.78 36.44 -44.28
N HIS A 577 39.21 37.61 -43.98
CA HIS A 577 39.94 38.74 -43.41
C HIS A 577 39.33 39.28 -42.13
N GLY A 578 39.94 38.90 -41.00
CA GLY A 578 40.18 39.74 -39.84
C GLY A 578 38.99 40.23 -38.98
N GLY A 579 38.94 39.74 -37.75
CA GLY A 579 38.78 40.62 -36.59
C GLY A 579 37.40 40.74 -35.93
N GLU A 580 36.32 40.25 -36.52
CA GLU A 580 35.01 40.21 -35.84
C GLU A 580 34.76 38.86 -35.14
N GLU A 581 34.27 38.93 -33.90
CA GLU A 581 33.84 37.76 -33.14
C GLU A 581 32.67 37.08 -33.86
N SER A 582 32.79 35.77 -34.12
CA SER A 582 31.80 35.04 -34.90
C SER A 582 30.53 34.82 -34.07
N LYS A 583 29.60 35.77 -34.15
CA LYS A 583 28.25 35.69 -33.56
C LYS A 583 27.62 34.33 -33.88
N ALA A 584 27.08 33.70 -32.84
CA ALA A 584 26.33 32.45 -32.96
C ALA A 584 25.11 32.63 -33.87
N ASN A 585 24.65 31.54 -34.49
CA ASN A 585 23.37 31.53 -35.19
C ASN A 585 22.26 31.68 -34.14
N ILE A 586 21.42 32.70 -34.32
CA ILE A 586 20.24 32.92 -33.50
C ILE A 586 19.10 32.05 -34.03
N PHE A 587 18.70 31.06 -33.24
CA PHE A 587 17.50 30.26 -33.46
C PHE A 587 16.51 30.51 -32.31
N TYR A 588 15.24 30.18 -32.53
CA TYR A 588 14.22 30.22 -31.49
C TYR A 588 13.85 28.78 -31.08
N PRO A 589 13.95 28.42 -29.79
CA PRO A 589 13.46 27.14 -29.30
C PRO A 589 11.97 26.91 -29.63
N ARG A 590 11.59 25.66 -29.83
CA ARG A 590 10.20 25.24 -30.03
C ARG A 590 9.90 24.07 -29.11
N ALA A 591 8.68 23.98 -28.57
CA ALA A 591 8.19 22.80 -27.86
C ALA A 591 7.91 21.63 -28.83
N VAL A 592 8.97 21.07 -29.43
CA VAL A 592 8.94 19.97 -30.39
C VAL A 592 10.05 18.98 -30.07
N ALA A 593 9.67 17.76 -29.72
CA ALA A 593 10.60 16.66 -29.49
C ALA A 593 11.32 16.21 -30.78
N PRO A 594 12.61 15.85 -30.73
CA PRO A 594 13.27 15.13 -31.82
C PRO A 594 12.68 13.72 -31.95
N THR A 595 12.57 13.18 -33.17
CA THR A 595 12.10 11.79 -33.35
C THR A 595 13.16 10.78 -32.94
N THR A 596 12.74 9.57 -32.54
CA THR A 596 13.65 8.44 -32.27
C THR A 596 14.59 8.16 -33.44
N ALA A 597 14.13 8.37 -34.67
CA ALA A 597 14.94 8.25 -35.88
C ALA A 597 16.00 9.37 -36.00
N GLN A 598 15.67 10.62 -35.67
CA GLN A 598 16.65 11.70 -35.63
C GLN A 598 17.73 11.44 -34.57
N VAL A 599 17.32 10.98 -33.38
CA VAL A 599 18.24 10.60 -32.29
C VAL A 599 19.17 9.45 -32.73
N HIS A 600 18.60 8.38 -33.30
CA HIS A 600 19.34 7.23 -33.83
C HIS A 600 20.35 7.64 -34.92
N CYS A 601 19.93 8.48 -35.87
CA CYS A 601 20.79 8.95 -36.94
C CYS A 601 21.90 9.88 -36.43
N LEU A 602 21.61 10.79 -35.50
CA LEU A 602 22.64 11.64 -34.89
C LEU A 602 23.66 10.81 -34.11
N GLN A 603 23.23 9.83 -33.29
CA GLN A 603 24.16 8.94 -32.59
C GLN A 603 25.01 8.10 -33.56
N PHE A 604 24.43 7.61 -34.66
CA PHE A 604 25.19 6.93 -35.71
C PHE A 604 26.24 7.84 -36.35
N LEU A 605 25.87 9.05 -36.78
CA LEU A 605 26.79 9.98 -37.44
C LEU A 605 27.91 10.44 -36.49
N ILE A 606 27.62 10.66 -35.20
CA ILE A 606 28.65 10.99 -34.19
C ILE A 606 29.61 9.82 -34.00
N TYR A 607 29.09 8.59 -33.92
CA TYR A 607 29.92 7.39 -33.84
C TYR A 607 30.79 7.18 -35.10
N GLU A 608 30.25 7.48 -36.30
CA GLU A 608 30.99 7.46 -37.57
C GLU A 608 32.14 8.48 -37.56
N VAL A 609 31.91 9.72 -37.11
CA VAL A 609 32.96 10.76 -36.99
C VAL A 609 34.08 10.33 -36.06
N VAL A 610 33.76 9.78 -34.89
CA VAL A 610 34.75 9.45 -33.86
C VAL A 610 35.50 8.16 -34.20
N SER A 611 34.78 7.07 -34.50
CA SER A 611 35.37 5.76 -34.78
C SER A 611 35.88 5.59 -36.22
N GLY A 612 35.49 6.48 -37.15
CA GLY A 612 35.67 6.26 -38.59
C GLY A 612 35.08 4.92 -39.05
N GLY A 613 34.00 4.50 -38.38
CA GLY A 613 33.33 3.19 -38.46
C GLY A 613 34.21 1.93 -38.34
N ASN A 614 35.50 2.07 -38.02
CA ASN A 614 36.45 0.96 -37.95
C ASN A 614 36.37 0.23 -36.61
N LEU A 615 35.64 -0.89 -36.61
CA LEU A 615 35.41 -1.81 -35.49
C LEU A 615 36.67 -2.38 -34.82
N ARG A 616 37.87 -2.17 -35.36
CA ARG A 616 39.14 -2.70 -34.85
C ARG A 616 40.10 -1.63 -34.29
N ARG A 617 39.66 -0.39 -34.10
CA ARG A 617 40.50 0.62 -33.43
C ARG A 617 40.83 0.19 -31.98
N PRO A 618 42.10 0.29 -31.54
CA PRO A 618 42.50 -0.04 -30.17
C PRO A 618 42.18 1.15 -29.22
N GLY A 619 40.99 1.14 -28.65
CA GLY A 619 40.51 2.15 -27.70
C GLY A 619 39.04 1.94 -27.35
N GLY A 620 38.48 2.87 -26.57
CA GLY A 620 37.05 2.96 -26.31
C GLY A 620 36.26 3.64 -27.43
N LEU A 621 34.93 3.76 -27.28
CA LEU A 621 34.07 4.46 -28.26
C LEU A 621 34.54 5.91 -28.50
N PHE A 622 35.00 6.59 -27.45
CA PHE A 622 35.57 7.94 -27.49
C PHE A 622 37.07 7.93 -27.14
N GLY A 623 37.78 6.87 -27.52
CA GLY A 623 39.20 6.69 -27.22
C GLY A 623 40.11 7.69 -27.94
N ASN A 624 40.84 8.51 -27.18
CA ASN A 624 41.91 9.41 -27.68
C ASN A 624 43.07 8.66 -28.39
N SER A 625 43.16 7.34 -28.31
CA SER A 625 44.24 6.49 -28.82
C SER A 625 44.22 6.31 -30.35
N GLY A 626 44.39 7.40 -31.10
CA GLY A 626 44.39 7.43 -32.57
C GLY A 626 43.24 8.23 -33.19
N SER A 627 42.42 8.88 -32.37
CA SER A 627 41.54 9.97 -32.82
C SER A 627 42.39 11.16 -33.30
N GLU A 628 42.10 11.68 -34.49
CA GLU A 628 42.65 12.96 -34.95
C GLU A 628 41.80 14.18 -34.53
N ILE A 629 40.89 14.01 -33.57
CA ILE A 629 39.97 15.04 -33.06
C ILE A 629 40.56 15.60 -31.75
N PRO A 630 40.61 16.94 -31.54
CA PRO A 630 41.04 17.51 -30.27
C PRO A 630 40.18 17.03 -29.09
N VAL A 631 40.81 16.88 -27.92
CA VAL A 631 40.16 16.32 -26.72
C VAL A 631 38.90 17.10 -26.30
N ASN A 632 38.88 18.42 -26.47
CA ASN A 632 37.73 19.26 -26.14
C ASN A 632 36.54 18.97 -27.08
N ASP A 633 36.79 18.95 -28.39
CA ASP A 633 35.78 18.66 -29.41
C ASP A 633 35.26 17.22 -29.25
N LEU A 634 36.14 16.26 -28.97
CA LEU A 634 35.79 14.87 -28.70
C LEU A 634 34.89 14.75 -27.47
N LYS A 635 35.19 15.48 -26.39
CA LYS A 635 34.35 15.53 -25.19
C LYS A 635 33.00 16.19 -25.44
N GLN A 636 32.90 17.17 -26.34
CA GLN A 636 31.61 17.75 -26.74
C GLN A 636 30.75 16.75 -27.51
N LEU A 637 31.35 16.00 -28.45
CA LEU A 637 30.69 14.90 -29.17
C LEU A 637 30.22 13.80 -28.19
N GLU A 638 31.09 13.39 -27.26
CA GLU A 638 30.80 12.40 -26.22
C GLU A 638 29.65 12.83 -25.30
N THR A 639 29.71 14.04 -24.75
CA THR A 639 28.67 14.58 -23.85
C THR A 639 27.30 14.63 -24.54
N PHE A 640 27.24 15.12 -25.78
CA PHE A 640 25.99 15.21 -26.53
C PHE A 640 25.46 13.84 -26.97
N PHE A 641 26.35 12.90 -27.32
CA PHE A 641 25.99 11.53 -27.69
C PHE A 641 25.27 10.77 -26.56
N TYR A 642 25.70 10.94 -25.30
CA TYR A 642 25.03 10.36 -24.15
C TYR A 642 23.74 11.11 -23.77
N LYS A 643 23.72 12.44 -23.88
CA LYS A 643 22.47 13.22 -23.75
C LYS A 643 21.39 12.79 -24.75
N LEU A 644 21.76 12.55 -26.01
CA LEU A 644 20.84 12.04 -27.04
C LEU A 644 20.14 10.73 -26.62
N GLY A 645 20.82 9.84 -25.90
CA GLY A 645 20.20 8.63 -25.35
C GLY A 645 19.22 8.97 -24.23
N PHE A 646 19.68 9.75 -23.25
CA PHE A 646 18.86 10.10 -22.08
C PHE A 646 17.62 10.94 -22.43
N PHE A 647 17.66 11.75 -23.50
CA PHE A 647 16.48 12.45 -24.03
C PHE A 647 15.31 11.49 -24.28
N LEU A 648 15.55 10.26 -24.74
CA LEU A 648 14.47 9.30 -25.03
C LEU A 648 13.68 8.94 -23.75
N HIS A 649 14.33 8.83 -22.60
CA HIS A 649 13.65 8.62 -21.32
C HIS A 649 12.81 9.84 -20.89
N ILE A 650 13.30 11.06 -21.15
CA ILE A 650 12.57 12.31 -20.83
C ILE A 650 11.35 12.48 -21.73
N LEU A 651 11.45 12.08 -22.99
CA LEU A 651 10.32 12.02 -23.91
C LEU A 651 9.32 10.92 -23.49
N ASP A 652 9.81 9.78 -23.00
CA ASP A 652 9.01 8.72 -22.35
C ASP A 652 8.72 9.01 -20.87
N TYR A 653 8.30 10.24 -20.55
CA TYR A 653 8.16 10.70 -19.16
C TYR A 653 7.35 9.76 -18.27
N SER A 654 6.08 9.52 -18.62
CA SER A 654 5.18 8.65 -17.83
C SER A 654 5.67 7.19 -17.76
N ALA A 655 6.17 6.63 -18.86
CA ALA A 655 6.65 5.24 -18.91
C ALA A 655 7.96 5.05 -18.11
N THR A 656 8.86 6.05 -18.16
CA THR A 656 10.09 6.08 -17.37
C THR A 656 9.76 6.21 -15.89
N VAL A 657 8.93 7.17 -15.47
CA VAL A 657 8.57 7.30 -14.04
C VAL A 657 7.84 6.06 -13.53
N ALA A 658 6.96 5.43 -14.31
CA ALA A 658 6.35 4.15 -13.95
C ALA A 658 7.44 3.07 -13.72
N THR A 659 8.33 2.85 -14.69
CA THR A 659 9.44 1.87 -14.59
C THR A 659 10.38 2.15 -13.42
N LEU A 660 10.63 3.42 -13.09
CA LEU A 660 11.50 3.83 -12.00
C LEU A 660 10.84 3.77 -10.60
N THR A 661 9.52 3.59 -10.53
CA THR A 661 8.74 3.57 -9.28
C THR A 661 8.03 2.23 -9.03
N ASP A 662 8.22 1.26 -9.92
CA ASP A 662 7.75 -0.12 -9.83
C ASP A 662 8.59 -0.93 -8.84
N LEU A 663 7.96 -1.36 -7.74
CA LEU A 663 8.53 -2.20 -6.70
C LEU A 663 7.84 -3.58 -6.61
N GLY A 664 7.01 -3.95 -7.59
CA GLY A 664 6.16 -5.15 -7.54
C GLY A 664 6.92 -6.47 -7.43
N PHE A 665 8.18 -6.46 -7.87
CA PHE A 665 9.12 -7.58 -7.71
C PHE A 665 9.28 -8.07 -6.26
N LEU A 666 9.00 -7.22 -5.26
CA LEU A 666 9.08 -7.57 -3.84
C LEU A 666 8.05 -8.61 -3.38
N TRP A 667 6.95 -8.83 -4.10
CA TRP A 667 5.94 -9.81 -3.73
C TRP A 667 6.21 -11.22 -4.27
N PHE A 668 6.74 -11.33 -5.50
CA PHE A 668 6.87 -12.60 -6.22
C PHE A 668 7.91 -13.54 -5.61
N ARG A 669 7.67 -14.85 -5.74
CA ARG A 669 8.41 -15.91 -5.03
C ARG A 669 8.38 -17.29 -5.72
N GLU A 670 8.19 -17.31 -7.04
CA GLU A 670 7.94 -18.52 -7.85
C GLU A 670 9.13 -19.52 -7.93
N PHE A 671 10.36 -19.09 -7.65
CA PHE A 671 11.49 -20.02 -7.52
C PHE A 671 11.48 -20.67 -6.13
N TYR A 672 11.19 -19.91 -5.08
CA TYR A 672 11.15 -20.42 -3.71
C TYR A 672 9.95 -21.32 -3.41
N LEU A 673 8.80 -21.10 -4.06
CA LEU A 673 7.65 -22.02 -4.00
C LEU A 673 8.00 -23.40 -4.54
N GLU A 674 8.71 -23.45 -5.69
CA GLU A 674 9.13 -24.72 -6.30
C GLU A 674 10.16 -25.45 -5.42
N SER A 675 11.18 -24.75 -4.91
CA SER A 675 12.22 -25.36 -4.06
C SER A 675 11.68 -25.85 -2.72
N SER A 676 10.78 -25.08 -2.09
CA SER A 676 10.16 -25.42 -0.80
C SER A 676 8.97 -26.39 -0.93
N ARG A 677 8.50 -26.66 -2.16
CA ARG A 677 7.37 -27.57 -2.50
C ARG A 677 6.04 -27.18 -1.85
N VAL A 678 5.78 -25.89 -1.69
CA VAL A 678 4.52 -25.34 -1.18
C VAL A 678 3.74 -24.66 -2.30
N ILE A 679 2.41 -24.53 -2.13
CA ILE A 679 1.55 -23.83 -3.12
C ILE A 679 1.73 -22.32 -3.00
N GLN A 680 1.71 -21.80 -1.77
CA GLN A 680 1.97 -20.39 -1.44
C GLN A 680 2.58 -20.30 -0.02
N PHE A 681 3.38 -19.27 0.25
CA PHE A 681 3.90 -18.94 1.58
C PHE A 681 2.88 -18.10 2.38
N PRO A 682 2.87 -18.19 3.73
CA PRO A 682 1.98 -17.37 4.56
C PRO A 682 2.45 -15.91 4.63
N ILE A 683 1.54 -15.00 5.00
CA ILE A 683 1.71 -13.54 4.83
C ILE A 683 2.91 -12.97 5.58
N GLU A 684 3.36 -13.59 6.68
CA GLU A 684 4.55 -13.15 7.44
C GLU A 684 5.87 -13.41 6.71
N CYS A 685 5.81 -14.03 5.52
CA CYS A 685 6.93 -14.17 4.59
C CYS A 685 6.84 -13.18 3.40
N SER A 686 5.73 -12.45 3.26
CA SER A 686 5.54 -11.47 2.18
C SER A 686 6.18 -10.14 2.55
N LEU A 687 7.13 -9.65 1.76
CA LEU A 687 7.84 -8.40 2.04
C LEU A 687 6.89 -7.19 2.20
N PRO A 688 5.91 -6.95 1.30
CA PRO A 688 4.92 -5.88 1.50
C PRO A 688 4.22 -5.94 2.86
N TRP A 689 3.73 -7.11 3.30
CA TRP A 689 3.09 -7.26 4.62
C TRP A 689 4.08 -7.07 5.78
N MET A 690 5.29 -7.65 5.68
CA MET A 690 6.34 -7.48 6.70
C MET A 690 6.73 -6.00 6.93
N LEU A 691 6.58 -5.15 5.91
CA LEU A 691 6.77 -3.70 6.01
C LEU A 691 5.56 -3.01 6.65
N VAL A 692 4.32 -3.34 6.29
CA VAL A 692 3.09 -2.84 6.97
C VAL A 692 3.12 -3.18 8.47
N GLU A 693 3.42 -4.44 8.80
CA GLU A 693 3.51 -4.90 10.19
C GLU A 693 4.63 -4.18 10.95
N CYS A 694 5.78 -3.95 10.31
CA CYS A 694 6.88 -3.19 10.92
C CYS A 694 6.49 -1.73 11.25
N VAL A 695 5.59 -1.11 10.47
CA VAL A 695 5.03 0.21 10.79
C VAL A 695 4.06 0.14 11.96
N LEU A 696 3.13 -0.83 11.94
CA LEU A 696 2.11 -0.99 12.99
C LEU A 696 2.71 -1.34 14.37
N GLU A 697 3.83 -2.06 14.40
CA GLU A 697 4.57 -2.41 15.62
C GLU A 697 5.59 -1.33 16.05
N SER A 698 5.79 -0.28 15.25
CA SER A 698 6.83 0.72 15.52
C SER A 698 6.43 1.70 16.63
N PRO A 699 7.27 1.92 17.66
CA PRO A 699 7.05 2.97 18.65
C PRO A 699 7.29 4.39 18.09
N ASN A 700 7.80 4.53 16.86
CA ASN A 700 7.96 5.83 16.20
C ASN A 700 6.66 6.23 15.49
N SER A 701 5.88 7.12 16.13
CA SER A 701 4.60 7.62 15.61
C SER A 701 4.70 8.37 14.28
N GLY A 702 5.89 8.80 13.84
CA GLY A 702 6.10 9.38 12.52
C GLY A 702 6.04 8.38 11.36
N LEU A 703 6.40 7.11 11.59
CA LEU A 703 6.32 6.07 10.54
C LEU A 703 4.87 5.68 10.22
N LEU A 704 3.94 5.88 11.16
CA LEU A 704 2.52 5.55 10.98
C LEU A 704 1.86 6.35 9.86
N GLU A 705 2.33 7.56 9.56
CA GLU A 705 1.88 8.37 8.42
C GLU A 705 2.18 7.66 7.06
N SER A 706 3.18 6.77 7.03
CA SER A 706 3.59 6.00 5.84
C SER A 706 3.01 4.58 5.77
N VAL A 707 2.10 4.19 6.66
CA VAL A 707 1.58 2.80 6.75
C VAL A 707 0.90 2.29 5.47
N LEU A 708 0.44 3.20 4.60
CA LEU A 708 -0.15 2.85 3.31
C LEU A 708 0.87 2.74 2.17
N MET A 709 2.11 3.22 2.32
CA MET A 709 3.11 3.19 1.25
C MET A 709 3.51 1.75 0.85
N PRO A 710 3.68 0.78 1.77
CA PRO A 710 3.92 -0.61 1.39
C PRO A 710 2.72 -1.30 0.71
N PHE A 711 1.49 -0.79 0.88
CA PHE A 711 0.34 -1.33 0.15
C PHE A 711 0.38 -0.98 -1.35
N ASP A 712 1.06 0.10 -1.74
CA ASP A 712 1.23 0.45 -3.16
C ASP A 712 2.13 -0.56 -3.90
N ILE A 713 2.96 -1.32 -3.18
CA ILE A 713 3.74 -2.44 -3.77
C ILE A 713 2.80 -3.52 -4.34
N TYR A 714 1.60 -3.72 -3.77
CA TYR A 714 0.62 -4.63 -4.34
C TYR A 714 -0.04 -4.08 -5.61
N ASN A 715 -0.15 -2.75 -5.77
CA ASN A 715 -0.58 -2.14 -7.03
C ASN A 715 0.44 -2.43 -8.13
N ASP A 716 1.74 -2.28 -7.84
CA ASP A 716 2.82 -2.64 -8.75
C ASP A 716 2.80 -4.13 -9.08
N SER A 717 2.69 -5.00 -8.06
CA SER A 717 2.67 -6.45 -8.22
C SER A 717 1.51 -6.91 -9.12
N ALA A 718 0.32 -6.33 -8.94
CA ALA A 718 -0.84 -6.61 -9.77
C ALA A 718 -0.66 -6.12 -11.22
N GLN A 719 -0.07 -4.94 -11.41
CA GLN A 719 0.28 -4.43 -12.74
C GLN A 719 1.31 -5.33 -13.44
N GLN A 720 2.35 -5.78 -12.74
CA GLN A 720 3.32 -6.76 -13.26
C GLN A 720 2.64 -8.10 -13.62
N ALA A 721 1.78 -8.63 -12.73
CA ALA A 721 1.08 -9.90 -12.94
C ALA A 721 0.17 -9.88 -14.17
N LEU A 722 -0.61 -8.80 -14.35
CA LEU A 722 -1.57 -8.68 -15.45
C LEU A 722 -0.93 -8.26 -16.78
N VAL A 723 0.01 -7.31 -16.78
CA VAL A 723 0.52 -6.68 -18.02
C VAL A 723 1.83 -7.31 -18.49
N LEU A 724 2.78 -7.58 -17.59
CA LEU A 724 4.10 -8.11 -17.94
C LEU A 724 4.11 -9.64 -17.98
N LEU A 725 3.67 -10.28 -16.89
CA LEU A 725 3.64 -11.74 -16.77
C LEU A 725 2.43 -12.37 -17.47
N LYS A 726 1.35 -11.60 -17.65
CA LYS A 726 0.08 -12.01 -18.27
C LYS A 726 -0.57 -13.23 -17.59
N GLN A 727 -0.38 -13.38 -16.27
CA GLN A 727 -0.88 -14.52 -15.50
C GLN A 727 -2.00 -14.12 -14.54
N ARG A 728 -3.20 -14.65 -14.79
CA ARG A 728 -4.37 -14.42 -13.93
C ARG A 728 -4.16 -14.96 -12.51
N PHE A 729 -3.65 -16.17 -12.35
CA PHE A 729 -3.56 -16.80 -11.02
C PHE A 729 -2.64 -16.05 -10.04
N LEU A 730 -1.64 -15.30 -10.55
CA LEU A 730 -0.82 -14.43 -9.72
C LEU A 730 -1.60 -13.20 -9.25
N TYR A 731 -2.46 -12.63 -10.10
CA TYR A 731 -3.39 -11.59 -9.66
C TYR A 731 -4.42 -12.12 -8.65
N ASP A 732 -5.01 -13.30 -8.92
CA ASP A 732 -5.98 -13.93 -8.00
C ASP A 732 -5.32 -14.18 -6.59
N GLU A 733 -4.03 -14.53 -6.54
CA GLU A 733 -3.26 -14.68 -5.29
C GLU A 733 -2.89 -13.34 -4.63
N ILE A 734 -2.51 -12.31 -5.41
CA ILE A 734 -2.26 -10.95 -4.90
C ILE A 734 -3.55 -10.35 -4.31
N GLU A 735 -4.69 -10.53 -4.96
CA GLU A 735 -5.99 -10.04 -4.49
C GLU A 735 -6.40 -10.69 -3.17
N ALA A 736 -6.28 -12.02 -3.07
CA ALA A 736 -6.55 -12.75 -1.84
C ALA A 736 -5.62 -12.37 -0.68
N GLU A 737 -4.32 -12.14 -0.96
CA GLU A 737 -3.36 -11.67 0.05
C GLU A 737 -3.67 -10.23 0.49
N VAL A 738 -3.99 -9.33 -0.45
CA VAL A 738 -4.34 -7.94 -0.17
C VAL A 738 -5.60 -7.85 0.68
N ASP A 739 -6.66 -8.58 0.33
CA ASP A 739 -7.91 -8.50 1.08
C ASP A 739 -7.74 -8.99 2.52
N HIS A 740 -6.99 -10.09 2.74
CA HIS A 740 -6.67 -10.56 4.08
C HIS A 740 -5.77 -9.60 4.86
N CYS A 741 -4.68 -9.12 4.24
CA CYS A 741 -3.74 -8.17 4.85
C CYS A 741 -4.40 -6.83 5.19
N PHE A 742 -5.26 -6.31 4.31
CA PHE A 742 -5.95 -5.04 4.53
C PHE A 742 -6.97 -5.16 5.68
N ASP A 743 -7.65 -6.30 5.81
CA ASP A 743 -8.56 -6.55 6.94
C ASP A 743 -7.83 -6.62 8.29
N ILE A 744 -6.66 -7.25 8.34
CA ILE A 744 -5.80 -7.26 9.53
C ILE A 744 -5.27 -5.85 9.81
N PHE A 745 -4.83 -5.11 8.79
CA PHE A 745 -4.34 -3.73 8.91
C PHE A 745 -5.40 -2.80 9.50
N VAL A 746 -6.62 -2.76 8.94
CA VAL A 746 -7.69 -1.88 9.45
C VAL A 746 -8.08 -2.29 10.87
N THR A 747 -8.03 -3.58 11.21
CA THR A 747 -8.25 -4.05 12.59
C THR A 747 -7.15 -3.58 13.55
N LYS A 748 -5.87 -3.86 13.27
CA LYS A 748 -4.72 -3.40 14.08
C LYS A 748 -4.70 -1.87 14.21
N LEU A 749 -4.98 -1.14 13.13
CA LEU A 749 -5.05 0.32 13.14
C LEU A 749 -6.20 0.83 14.03
N CYS A 750 -7.40 0.23 13.98
CA CYS A 750 -8.51 0.61 14.85
C CYS A 750 -8.22 0.29 16.32
N GLU A 751 -7.56 -0.83 16.64
CA GLU A 751 -7.12 -1.12 18.02
C GLU A 751 -6.12 -0.06 18.53
N THR A 752 -5.15 0.35 17.70
CA THR A 752 -4.18 1.40 18.04
C THR A 752 -4.85 2.77 18.22
N ILE A 753 -5.76 3.16 17.32
CA ILE A 753 -6.55 4.40 17.42
C ILE A 753 -7.36 4.39 18.73
N PHE A 754 -8.15 3.35 18.97
CA PHE A 754 -8.99 3.24 20.16
C PHE A 754 -8.15 3.28 21.44
N THR A 755 -7.06 2.50 21.51
CA THR A 755 -6.16 2.45 22.68
C THR A 755 -5.50 3.80 22.94
N TYR A 756 -5.08 4.53 21.91
CA TYR A 756 -4.50 5.87 22.05
C TYR A 756 -5.50 6.87 22.64
N TYR A 757 -6.68 7.02 22.03
CA TYR A 757 -7.69 7.95 22.51
C TYR A 757 -8.26 7.55 23.88
N LYS A 758 -8.37 6.25 24.20
CA LYS A 758 -8.73 5.75 25.53
C LYS A 758 -7.69 6.11 26.59
N SER A 759 -6.40 5.96 26.26
CA SER A 759 -5.29 6.33 27.15
C SER A 759 -5.27 7.85 27.39
N TRP A 760 -5.42 8.65 26.33
CA TRP A 760 -5.45 10.12 26.41
C TRP A 760 -6.61 10.58 27.30
N ALA A 761 -7.83 10.09 27.06
CA ALA A 761 -8.99 10.38 27.90
C ALA A 761 -8.78 9.96 29.36
N ALA A 762 -8.21 8.78 29.60
CA ALA A 762 -7.91 8.29 30.94
C ALA A 762 -6.83 9.12 31.65
N SER A 763 -5.85 9.67 30.93
CA SER A 763 -4.82 10.56 31.47
C SER A 763 -5.37 11.93 31.86
N GLU A 764 -6.27 12.52 31.05
CA GLU A 764 -6.89 13.83 31.36
C GLU A 764 -7.88 13.74 32.53
N LEU A 765 -8.45 12.56 32.79
CA LEU A 765 -9.44 12.31 33.86
C LEU A 765 -8.85 11.83 35.19
N LEU A 766 -7.52 11.96 35.38
CA LEU A 766 -6.84 11.75 36.66
C LEU A 766 -6.81 13.05 37.50
N ASP A 767 -6.91 12.91 38.82
CA ASP A 767 -6.86 14.05 39.75
C ASP A 767 -5.44 14.69 39.73
N PRO A 768 -5.30 16.01 39.45
CA PRO A 768 -4.02 16.70 39.50
C PRO A 768 -3.29 16.58 40.84
N SER A 769 -4.03 16.44 41.95
CA SER A 769 -3.51 16.23 43.30
C SER A 769 -2.88 14.84 43.46
N PHE A 770 -3.48 13.82 42.83
CA PHE A 770 -2.90 12.47 42.77
C PHE A 770 -1.64 12.45 41.89
N LEU A 771 -1.66 13.13 40.75
CA LEU A 771 -0.49 13.25 39.88
C LEU A 771 0.67 13.97 40.59
N PHE A 772 0.40 15.08 41.27
CA PHE A 772 1.40 15.81 42.06
C PHE A 772 1.98 15.00 43.23
N ALA A 773 1.16 14.14 43.84
CA ALA A 773 1.57 13.26 44.94
C ALA A 773 2.20 11.93 44.49
N SER A 774 2.44 11.71 43.20
CA SER A 774 2.94 10.44 42.66
C SER A 774 4.32 10.57 42.03
N ASP A 775 5.32 9.89 42.61
CA ASP A 775 6.69 9.77 42.08
C ASP A 775 6.78 9.14 40.67
N ASN A 776 5.65 8.71 40.11
CA ASN A 776 5.56 8.00 38.83
C ASN A 776 4.72 8.76 37.78
N ALA A 777 4.45 10.05 37.98
CA ALA A 777 3.55 10.85 37.13
C ALA A 777 3.82 10.73 35.61
N GLU A 778 5.08 10.63 35.19
CA GLU A 778 5.49 10.46 33.79
C GLU A 778 4.88 9.21 33.12
N LYS A 779 4.60 8.13 33.88
CA LYS A 779 4.02 6.88 33.35
C LYS A 779 2.55 7.00 32.96
N TYR A 780 1.86 8.03 33.45
CA TYR A 780 0.46 8.28 33.11
C TYR A 780 0.34 9.23 31.91
N ALA A 781 1.42 9.90 31.50
CA ALA A 781 1.42 10.80 30.35
C ALA A 781 1.43 10.03 29.02
N VAL A 782 0.58 10.45 28.09
CA VAL A 782 0.41 9.80 26.77
C VAL A 782 1.17 10.59 25.70
N GLN A 783 2.04 9.90 24.95
CA GLN A 783 2.82 10.52 23.87
C GLN A 783 1.96 10.75 22.62
N PRO A 784 1.96 11.95 22.01
CA PRO A 784 1.11 12.24 20.85
C PRO A 784 1.39 11.37 19.61
N ILE A 785 0.33 10.89 18.97
CA ILE A 785 0.39 10.11 17.72
C ILE A 785 -0.28 10.90 16.58
N ARG A 786 0.36 10.95 15.42
CA ARG A 786 -0.11 11.72 14.24
C ARG A 786 -1.17 10.97 13.41
N LEU A 787 -2.35 10.78 13.98
CA LEU A 787 -3.46 10.07 13.31
C LEU A 787 -4.22 10.94 12.29
N ASN A 788 -4.11 12.26 12.39
CA ASN A 788 -4.96 13.25 11.70
C ASN A 788 -5.06 13.08 10.18
N MET A 789 -3.99 12.62 9.51
CA MET A 789 -4.00 12.38 8.05
C MET A 789 -4.78 11.11 7.71
N LEU A 790 -4.50 9.99 8.39
CA LEU A 790 -5.18 8.70 8.17
C LEU A 790 -6.69 8.81 8.43
N LEU A 791 -7.10 9.49 9.52
CA LEU A 791 -8.51 9.71 9.86
C LEU A 791 -9.27 10.57 8.83
N LYS A 792 -8.56 11.24 7.90
CA LYS A 792 -9.15 12.10 6.85
C LYS A 792 -9.06 11.47 5.46
N MET A 793 -8.43 10.30 5.30
CA MET A 793 -8.32 9.60 4.02
C MET A 793 -9.64 8.94 3.59
N THR A 794 -10.25 9.48 2.54
CA THR A 794 -11.50 8.98 1.95
C THR A 794 -11.32 8.27 0.60
N ARG A 795 -10.09 8.24 0.07
CA ARG A 795 -9.76 7.76 -1.27
C ARG A 795 -8.36 7.13 -1.30
N VAL A 796 -8.25 5.88 -0.85
CA VAL A 796 -7.05 5.05 -1.02
C VAL A 796 -7.22 4.23 -2.31
N LYS A 797 -6.21 4.23 -3.19
CA LYS A 797 -6.20 3.39 -4.39
C LYS A 797 -5.51 2.06 -4.08
N LEU A 798 -6.20 0.95 -4.26
CA LEU A 798 -5.64 -0.39 -4.04
C LEU A 798 -6.31 -1.41 -4.97
N LEU A 799 -5.52 -2.09 -5.81
CA LEU A 799 -5.97 -3.01 -6.86
C LEU A 799 -7.08 -2.42 -7.75
N GLY A 800 -6.90 -1.15 -8.16
CA GLY A 800 -7.91 -0.38 -8.92
C GLY A 800 -9.12 0.09 -8.10
N ARG A 801 -9.38 -0.51 -6.94
CA ARG A 801 -10.50 -0.15 -6.04
C ARG A 801 -10.22 1.20 -5.35
N MET A 802 -11.29 1.96 -5.08
CA MET A 802 -11.25 3.27 -4.41
C MET A 802 -11.79 3.15 -2.97
N ILE A 803 -10.91 2.84 -2.02
CA ILE A 803 -11.29 2.50 -0.64
C ILE A 803 -11.45 3.76 0.22
N ASN A 804 -12.60 3.90 0.89
CA ASN A 804 -12.88 4.96 1.85
C ASN A 804 -12.45 4.55 3.27
N LEU A 805 -11.15 4.65 3.55
CA LEU A 805 -10.55 4.25 4.83
C LEU A 805 -11.22 4.92 6.04
N ARG A 806 -11.57 6.22 5.96
CA ARG A 806 -12.32 6.94 7.00
C ARG A 806 -13.65 6.27 7.34
N SER A 807 -14.37 5.72 6.36
CA SER A 807 -15.63 4.99 6.59
C SER A 807 -15.38 3.69 7.34
N LEU A 808 -14.41 2.89 6.89
CA LEU A 808 -14.07 1.60 7.51
C LEU A 808 -13.57 1.77 8.96
N ILE A 809 -12.77 2.80 9.23
CA ILE A 809 -12.37 3.17 10.60
C ILE A 809 -13.59 3.60 11.41
N THR A 810 -14.48 4.45 10.88
CA THR A 810 -15.68 4.90 11.60
C THR A 810 -16.58 3.72 11.98
N GLU A 811 -16.80 2.77 11.06
CA GLU A 811 -17.61 1.57 11.29
C GLU A 811 -17.01 0.66 12.37
N ARG A 812 -15.70 0.36 12.30
CA ARG A 812 -15.05 -0.49 13.32
C ARG A 812 -14.93 0.20 14.67
N ILE A 813 -14.73 1.52 14.71
CA ILE A 813 -14.77 2.30 15.96
C ILE A 813 -16.19 2.31 16.55
N ASN A 814 -17.24 2.51 15.73
CA ASN A 814 -18.65 2.38 16.15
C ASN A 814 -18.97 1.01 16.77
N LYS A 815 -18.34 -0.07 16.26
CA LYS A 815 -18.45 -1.42 16.82
C LYS A 815 -17.66 -1.58 18.13
N VAL A 816 -16.39 -1.19 18.17
CA VAL A 816 -15.52 -1.31 19.36
C VAL A 816 -16.07 -0.50 20.54
N PHE A 817 -16.70 0.66 20.32
CA PHE A 817 -17.38 1.39 21.39
C PHE A 817 -18.54 0.59 22.01
N ARG A 818 -19.36 -0.08 21.20
CA ARG A 818 -20.44 -0.96 21.69
C ARG A 818 -19.89 -2.16 22.44
N GLU A 819 -18.91 -2.86 21.85
CA GLU A 819 -18.23 -3.99 22.49
C GLU A 819 -17.58 -3.61 23.83
N ASN A 820 -17.06 -2.38 23.98
CA ASN A 820 -16.53 -1.93 25.26
C ASN A 820 -17.65 -1.58 26.27
N ILE A 821 -18.76 -0.97 25.86
CA ILE A 821 -19.91 -0.72 26.77
C ILE A 821 -20.47 -2.05 27.28
N GLU A 822 -20.65 -3.02 26.37
CA GLU A 822 -21.13 -4.38 26.68
C GLU A 822 -20.23 -5.06 27.71
N PHE A 823 -18.92 -5.10 27.45
CA PHE A 823 -17.93 -5.62 28.41
C PHE A 823 -17.97 -4.93 29.79
N LEU A 824 -18.26 -3.63 29.85
CA LEU A 824 -18.37 -2.90 31.12
C LEU A 824 -19.63 -3.27 31.89
N PHE A 825 -20.74 -3.60 31.21
CA PHE A 825 -21.94 -4.14 31.86
C PHE A 825 -21.75 -5.60 32.30
N ASP A 826 -21.21 -6.48 31.45
CA ASP A 826 -20.84 -7.86 31.81
C ASP A 826 -19.92 -7.90 33.04
N ARG A 827 -18.96 -6.96 33.10
CA ARG A 827 -18.05 -6.80 34.23
C ARG A 827 -18.81 -6.43 35.52
N PHE A 828 -19.69 -5.44 35.46
CA PHE A 828 -20.49 -5.01 36.61
C PHE A 828 -21.44 -6.12 37.08
N GLU A 829 -22.03 -6.88 36.16
CA GLU A 829 -22.90 -8.02 36.44
C GLU A 829 -22.19 -9.16 37.20
N CYS A 830 -20.87 -9.24 37.12
CA CYS A 830 -20.05 -10.17 37.90
C CYS A 830 -19.57 -9.63 39.27
N GLN A 831 -19.80 -8.34 39.58
CA GLN A 831 -19.31 -7.68 40.81
C GLN A 831 -20.45 -7.48 41.83
N ASP A 832 -20.20 -6.74 42.93
CA ASP A 832 -21.26 -6.30 43.85
C ASP A 832 -21.63 -4.83 43.63
N LEU A 833 -22.74 -4.40 44.23
CA LEU A 833 -23.31 -3.06 44.03
C LEU A 833 -22.34 -1.91 44.38
N CYS A 834 -21.26 -2.16 45.14
CA CYS A 834 -20.23 -1.15 45.39
C CYS A 834 -19.43 -0.79 44.12
N ALA A 835 -19.34 -1.69 43.13
CA ALA A 835 -18.61 -1.50 41.88
C ALA A 835 -19.27 -0.49 40.92
N ILE A 836 -20.45 0.04 41.22
CA ILE A 836 -21.12 1.02 40.34
C ILE A 836 -20.34 2.33 40.17
N VAL A 837 -19.46 2.67 41.12
CA VAL A 837 -18.52 3.80 41.02
C VAL A 837 -17.37 3.49 40.06
N GLU A 838 -16.94 2.22 39.97
CA GLU A 838 -15.96 1.75 38.96
C GLU A 838 -16.59 1.81 37.56
N LEU A 839 -17.85 1.35 37.42
CA LEU A 839 -18.61 1.41 36.18
C LEU A 839 -18.81 2.86 35.70
N GLU A 840 -19.23 3.78 36.59
CA GLU A 840 -19.39 5.20 36.26
C GLU A 840 -18.08 5.78 35.72
N LYS A 841 -16.95 5.55 36.40
CA LYS A 841 -15.65 6.12 35.99
C LYS A 841 -15.14 5.53 34.68
N LEU A 842 -15.33 4.23 34.44
CA LEU A 842 -14.92 3.59 33.19
C LEU A 842 -15.79 4.05 31.99
N LEU A 843 -17.08 4.29 32.21
CA LEU A 843 -17.98 4.89 31.22
C LEU A 843 -17.69 6.39 30.99
N GLU A 844 -17.30 7.15 32.01
CA GLU A 844 -16.83 8.54 31.86
C GLU A 844 -15.59 8.62 30.97
N VAL A 845 -14.58 7.77 31.24
CA VAL A 845 -13.38 7.66 30.39
C VAL A 845 -13.75 7.27 28.96
N LEU A 846 -14.68 6.32 28.76
CA LEU A 846 -15.13 5.93 27.43
C LEU A 846 -15.88 7.07 26.70
N LYS A 847 -16.74 7.81 27.40
CA LYS A 847 -17.45 8.99 26.89
C LYS A 847 -16.49 10.10 26.47
N HIS A 848 -15.46 10.40 27.28
CA HIS A 848 -14.45 11.39 26.91
C HIS A 848 -13.59 10.91 25.73
N SER A 849 -13.30 9.61 25.63
CA SER A 849 -12.65 9.02 24.44
C SER A 849 -13.48 9.22 23.17
N HIS A 850 -14.80 9.08 23.27
CA HIS A 850 -15.75 9.35 22.18
C HIS A 850 -15.78 10.83 21.80
N GLU A 851 -15.79 11.74 22.77
CA GLU A 851 -15.78 13.20 22.55
C GLU A 851 -14.45 13.72 21.97
N LEU A 852 -13.33 13.03 22.20
CA LEU A 852 -12.07 13.29 21.51
C LEU A 852 -12.08 12.75 20.07
N LEU A 853 -12.53 11.51 19.84
CA LEU A 853 -12.59 10.89 18.50
C LEU A 853 -13.59 11.57 17.56
N SER A 854 -14.73 12.04 18.08
CA SER A 854 -15.80 12.70 17.32
C SER A 854 -15.40 14.07 16.74
N ARG A 855 -14.18 14.55 17.04
CA ARG A 855 -13.60 15.76 16.42
C ARG A 855 -13.04 15.47 15.03
N ASP A 856 -12.57 14.24 14.79
CA ASP A 856 -11.96 13.82 13.52
C ASP A 856 -12.81 12.78 12.76
N LEU A 857 -13.66 12.00 13.44
CA LEU A 857 -14.53 10.96 12.86
C LEU A 857 -16.02 11.26 13.06
N SER A 858 -16.86 10.72 12.16
CA SER A 858 -18.33 10.87 12.21
C SER A 858 -18.98 9.69 12.94
N VAL A 859 -18.61 9.49 14.20
CA VAL A 859 -19.05 8.39 15.08
C VAL A 859 -20.53 8.57 15.49
N ASP A 860 -21.28 7.49 15.72
CA ASP A 860 -22.67 7.59 16.25
C ASP A 860 -22.67 8.30 17.60
N SER A 861 -23.80 8.89 18.02
CA SER A 861 -23.88 9.52 19.34
C SER A 861 -23.66 8.51 20.48
N PHE A 862 -22.75 8.81 21.41
CA PHE A 862 -22.51 7.98 22.60
C PHE A 862 -23.78 7.73 23.42
N SER A 863 -24.72 8.69 23.46
CA SER A 863 -26.00 8.50 24.15
C SER A 863 -26.89 7.48 23.44
N LEU A 864 -26.81 7.35 22.11
CA LEU A 864 -27.49 6.29 21.35
C LEU A 864 -26.86 4.94 21.66
N MET A 865 -25.53 4.82 21.54
CA MET A 865 -24.80 3.58 21.86
C MET A 865 -25.08 3.09 23.30
N LEU A 866 -25.08 4.00 24.27
CA LEU A 866 -25.34 3.65 25.67
C LEU A 866 -26.80 3.21 25.90
N ASN A 867 -27.78 3.86 25.26
CA ASN A 867 -29.18 3.43 25.34
C ASN A 867 -29.45 2.13 24.58
N GLU A 868 -28.66 1.83 23.54
CA GLU A 868 -28.68 0.56 22.80
C GLU A 868 -28.28 -0.61 23.72
N MET A 869 -27.09 -0.53 24.33
CA MET A 869 -26.56 -1.58 25.23
C MET A 869 -27.29 -1.62 26.60
N GLN A 870 -28.00 -0.57 26.99
CA GLN A 870 -28.90 -0.58 28.16
C GLN A 870 -30.30 -1.19 27.87
N GLU A 871 -30.58 -1.63 26.63
CA GLU A 871 -31.90 -2.08 26.15
C GLU A 871 -33.00 -1.00 26.23
N ASN A 872 -32.60 0.27 26.22
CA ASN A 872 -33.42 1.43 26.57
C ASN A 872 -33.99 2.19 25.34
N ILE A 873 -33.78 1.73 24.11
CA ILE A 873 -34.20 2.47 22.88
C ILE A 873 -35.73 2.64 22.79
N SER A 874 -36.50 1.56 22.98
CA SER A 874 -37.98 1.59 22.81
C SER A 874 -38.62 2.59 23.76
N LEU A 875 -39.40 3.55 23.25
CA LEU A 875 -40.02 4.65 24.04
C LEU A 875 -40.89 4.18 25.21
N VAL A 876 -41.36 2.93 25.18
CA VAL A 876 -42.20 2.32 26.23
C VAL A 876 -41.38 1.56 27.29
N SER A 877 -40.05 1.42 27.10
CA SER A 877 -39.16 0.84 28.10
C SER A 877 -38.83 1.86 29.18
N PHE A 878 -39.03 1.45 30.44
CA PHE A 878 -38.61 2.16 31.65
C PHE A 878 -37.68 1.29 32.53
N SER A 879 -37.45 0.03 32.13
CA SER A 879 -36.60 -0.95 32.80
C SER A 879 -35.38 -1.21 31.93
N SER A 880 -34.23 -0.64 32.31
CA SER A 880 -32.97 -0.91 31.62
C SER A 880 -32.28 -2.17 32.15
N ARG A 881 -31.35 -2.73 31.36
CA ARG A 881 -30.43 -3.79 31.81
C ARG A 881 -29.78 -3.44 33.15
N LEU A 882 -29.19 -2.24 33.24
CA LEU A 882 -28.53 -1.74 34.44
C LEU A 882 -29.48 -1.56 35.64
N ALA A 883 -30.70 -1.04 35.43
CA ALA A 883 -31.68 -0.90 36.51
C ALA A 883 -32.10 -2.27 37.06
N SER A 884 -32.29 -3.23 36.15
CA SER A 884 -32.68 -4.61 36.47
C SER A 884 -31.56 -5.34 37.23
N GLN A 885 -30.29 -5.14 36.84
CA GLN A 885 -29.15 -5.71 37.56
C GLN A 885 -28.95 -5.06 38.93
N ILE A 886 -29.08 -3.73 39.05
CA ILE A 886 -29.05 -3.06 40.36
C ILE A 886 -30.13 -3.64 41.27
N TRP A 887 -31.35 -3.86 40.76
CA TRP A 887 -32.42 -4.49 41.53
C TRP A 887 -32.10 -5.95 41.93
N SER A 888 -31.56 -6.73 41.00
CA SER A 888 -31.10 -8.11 41.25
C SER A 888 -30.07 -8.18 42.38
N GLU A 889 -29.01 -7.37 42.29
CA GLU A 889 -27.95 -7.25 43.31
C GLU A 889 -28.44 -6.69 44.64
N MET A 890 -29.43 -5.79 44.60
CA MET A 890 -30.09 -5.32 45.81
C MET A 890 -30.79 -6.47 46.54
N GLN A 891 -31.53 -7.30 45.83
CA GLN A 891 -32.27 -8.42 46.40
C GLN A 891 -31.39 -9.61 46.78
N SER A 892 -30.32 -9.89 46.03
CA SER A 892 -29.48 -11.09 46.20
C SER A 892 -28.35 -10.94 47.22
N ASP A 893 -27.72 -9.76 47.31
CA ASP A 893 -26.51 -9.54 48.10
C ASP A 893 -26.64 -8.35 49.05
N PHE A 894 -27.05 -7.17 48.57
CA PHE A 894 -27.04 -5.95 49.40
C PHE A 894 -27.98 -6.05 50.61
N LEU A 895 -29.28 -6.27 50.37
CA LEU A 895 -30.30 -6.32 51.42
C LEU A 895 -30.08 -7.43 52.45
N PRO A 896 -29.65 -8.66 52.12
CA PRO A 896 -29.26 -9.63 53.13
C PRO A 896 -27.92 -9.29 53.81
N ASN A 897 -26.84 -9.01 53.06
CA ASN A 897 -25.47 -9.02 53.60
C ASN A 897 -24.93 -7.69 54.15
N PHE A 898 -25.52 -6.53 53.86
CA PHE A 898 -24.98 -5.24 54.33
C PHE A 898 -25.67 -4.73 55.61
N ILE A 899 -24.93 -4.01 56.45
CA ILE A 899 -25.40 -3.44 57.73
C ILE A 899 -25.17 -1.93 57.72
N LEU A 900 -26.19 -1.15 58.09
CA LEU A 900 -26.09 0.30 58.20
C LEU A 900 -25.32 0.73 59.46
N CYS A 901 -24.29 1.56 59.28
CA CYS A 901 -23.69 2.37 60.33
C CYS A 901 -24.23 3.80 60.27
N ASN A 902 -25.17 4.14 61.17
CA ASN A 902 -25.78 5.47 61.20
C ASN A 902 -24.76 6.59 61.50
N THR A 903 -23.72 6.32 62.28
CA THR A 903 -22.69 7.33 62.63
C THR A 903 -21.88 7.80 61.42
N THR A 904 -21.67 6.92 60.43
CA THR A 904 -20.91 7.25 59.20
C THR A 904 -21.80 7.43 57.96
N GLN A 905 -23.13 7.24 58.09
CA GLN A 905 -24.11 7.23 57.00
C GLN A 905 -23.73 6.25 55.87
N ARG A 906 -23.17 5.08 56.23
CA ARG A 906 -22.66 4.07 55.27
C ARG A 906 -23.14 2.66 55.61
N PHE A 907 -23.40 1.87 54.56
CA PHE A 907 -23.60 0.43 54.64
C PHE A 907 -22.26 -0.29 54.51
N ILE A 908 -22.02 -1.29 55.37
CA ILE A 908 -20.79 -2.10 55.41
C ILE A 908 -21.18 -3.58 55.40
N ARG A 909 -20.44 -4.44 54.68
CA ARG A 909 -20.72 -5.89 54.61
C ARG A 909 -20.60 -6.55 55.99
N SER A 910 -21.58 -7.39 56.33
CA SER A 910 -21.66 -8.18 57.57
C SER A 910 -20.47 -9.13 57.73
N SER A 911 -20.08 -9.42 58.97
CA SER A 911 -19.13 -10.51 59.30
C SER A 911 -19.76 -11.91 59.23
N ARG A 912 -21.08 -11.98 59.05
CA ARG A 912 -21.84 -13.20 58.73
C ARG A 912 -22.56 -12.96 57.41
N THR A 913 -21.99 -13.46 56.32
CA THR A 913 -22.56 -13.37 54.97
C THR A 913 -23.23 -14.66 54.55
N VAL A 914 -24.32 -14.54 53.78
CA VAL A 914 -24.80 -15.62 52.92
C VAL A 914 -23.92 -15.62 51.66
N PRO A 915 -23.30 -16.77 51.29
CA PRO A 915 -22.44 -16.82 50.11
C PRO A 915 -23.27 -16.75 48.82
N VAL A 916 -23.13 -15.66 48.07
CA VAL A 916 -23.71 -15.50 46.73
C VAL A 916 -22.73 -16.06 45.70
N GLN A 917 -23.15 -17.07 44.93
CA GLN A 917 -22.31 -17.66 43.88
C GLN A 917 -22.36 -16.78 42.62
N LYS A 918 -21.37 -15.90 42.46
CA LYS A 918 -21.25 -14.99 41.31
C LYS A 918 -20.45 -15.62 40.16
N PRO A 919 -20.74 -15.24 38.89
CA PRO A 919 -19.91 -15.61 37.75
C PRO A 919 -18.50 -15.01 37.86
N SER A 920 -17.55 -15.61 37.14
CA SER A 920 -16.17 -15.11 37.08
C SER A 920 -16.08 -13.83 36.26
N VAL A 921 -15.57 -12.75 36.86
CA VAL A 921 -15.39 -11.44 36.21
C VAL A 921 -14.62 -11.58 34.88
N PRO A 922 -15.13 -11.06 33.75
CA PRO A 922 -14.49 -11.19 32.45
C PRO A 922 -13.12 -10.48 32.39
N SER A 923 -12.18 -11.09 31.66
CA SER A 923 -10.85 -10.55 31.41
C SER A 923 -10.77 -9.99 29.98
N ALA A 924 -10.11 -8.85 29.82
CA ALA A 924 -10.02 -8.13 28.54
C ALA A 924 -8.66 -7.42 28.39
N LYS A 925 -8.35 -6.97 27.17
CA LYS A 925 -7.17 -6.14 26.86
C LYS A 925 -7.18 -4.86 27.73
N PRO A 926 -6.01 -4.31 28.12
CA PRO A 926 -5.95 -3.05 28.87
C PRO A 926 -6.71 -1.87 28.24
N SER A 927 -6.86 -1.87 26.92
CA SER A 927 -7.63 -0.89 26.14
C SER A 927 -9.12 -0.85 26.44
N PHE A 928 -9.73 -1.96 26.90
CA PHE A 928 -11.14 -2.01 27.31
C PHE A 928 -11.39 -1.38 28.70
N TYR A 929 -10.33 -0.97 29.40
CA TYR A 929 -10.38 -0.29 30.70
C TYR A 929 -9.99 1.19 30.57
N CYS A 930 -8.71 1.53 30.73
CA CYS A 930 -8.16 2.89 30.70
C CYS A 930 -6.97 3.02 29.72
N GLY A 931 -6.87 2.14 28.72
CA GLY A 931 -5.82 2.19 27.70
C GLY A 931 -4.59 1.35 28.06
N THR A 932 -3.78 1.81 29.03
CA THR A 932 -2.53 1.14 29.44
C THR A 932 -2.65 0.46 30.81
N GLN A 933 -1.73 -0.47 31.10
CA GLN A 933 -1.70 -1.16 32.40
C GLN A 933 -1.43 -0.21 33.58
N ASP A 934 -0.57 0.80 33.39
CA ASP A 934 -0.32 1.84 34.41
C ASP A 934 -1.56 2.69 34.68
N LEU A 935 -2.26 3.16 33.64
CA LEU A 935 -3.51 3.92 33.77
C LEU A 935 -4.63 3.08 34.41
N ASN A 936 -4.73 1.78 34.06
CA ASN A 936 -5.64 0.85 34.73
C ASN A 936 -5.33 0.75 36.23
N SER A 937 -4.05 0.72 36.62
CA SER A 937 -3.64 0.64 38.03
C SER A 937 -4.00 1.91 38.82
N ALA A 938 -3.90 3.10 38.20
CA ALA A 938 -4.27 4.38 38.81
C ALA A 938 -5.79 4.48 39.02
N HIS A 939 -6.58 4.25 37.97
CA HIS A 939 -8.05 4.31 38.06
C HIS A 939 -8.63 3.19 38.96
N GLN A 940 -8.05 1.99 38.96
CA GLN A 940 -8.46 0.96 39.92
C GLN A 940 -8.09 1.33 41.37
N SER A 941 -7.00 2.08 41.60
CA SER A 941 -6.65 2.54 42.95
C SER A 941 -7.67 3.53 43.51
N PHE A 942 -8.29 4.37 42.65
CA PHE A 942 -9.47 5.16 43.00
C PHE A 942 -10.69 4.26 43.31
N ALA A 943 -11.03 3.32 42.42
CA ALA A 943 -12.20 2.44 42.61
C ALA A 943 -12.14 1.64 43.92
N ARG A 944 -10.94 1.19 44.35
CA ARG A 944 -10.72 0.49 45.64
C ARG A 944 -11.13 1.31 46.86
N LEU A 945 -11.15 2.65 46.80
CA LEU A 945 -11.63 3.50 47.90
C LEU A 945 -13.15 3.36 48.13
N HIS A 946 -13.88 2.92 47.12
CA HIS A 946 -15.34 2.82 47.10
C HIS A 946 -15.87 1.38 47.20
N SER A 947 -15.01 0.34 47.15
CA SER A 947 -15.47 -1.06 47.22
C SER A 947 -15.86 -1.53 48.63
N GLY A 948 -15.24 -0.97 49.68
CA GLY A 948 -15.41 -1.44 51.06
C GLY A 948 -16.70 -1.03 51.78
N PHE A 949 -17.54 -0.19 51.16
CA PHE A 949 -18.80 0.32 51.72
C PHE A 949 -19.75 0.76 50.59
N PHE A 950 -21.03 0.94 50.91
CA PHE A 950 -22.02 1.57 50.03
C PHE A 950 -22.65 2.80 50.71
N GLY A 951 -22.94 3.87 49.96
CA GLY A 951 -23.52 5.11 50.50
C GLY A 951 -23.79 6.21 49.46
N ILE A 952 -23.61 7.47 49.87
CA ILE A 952 -23.90 8.64 49.02
C ILE A 952 -23.18 8.62 47.66
N PRO A 953 -21.86 8.35 47.55
CA PRO A 953 -21.18 8.33 46.24
C PRO A 953 -21.79 7.34 45.26
N HIS A 954 -22.05 6.11 45.72
CA HIS A 954 -22.69 5.06 44.92
C HIS A 954 -24.12 5.44 44.50
N THR A 955 -24.83 6.17 45.36
CA THR A 955 -26.18 6.66 45.07
C THR A 955 -26.15 7.76 44.00
N PHE A 956 -25.13 8.63 43.98
CA PHE A 956 -24.88 9.53 42.85
C PHE A 956 -24.62 8.76 41.55
N SER A 957 -23.77 7.72 41.57
CA SER A 957 -23.50 6.87 40.39
C SER A 957 -24.78 6.23 39.84
N ILE A 958 -25.63 5.68 40.71
CA ILE A 958 -26.94 5.11 40.32
C ILE A 958 -27.83 6.16 39.65
N VAL A 959 -27.98 7.35 40.24
CA VAL A 959 -28.82 8.42 39.68
C VAL A 959 -28.29 8.91 38.33
N ARG A 960 -26.97 9.04 38.17
CA ARG A 960 -26.33 9.49 36.93
C ARG A 960 -26.44 8.46 35.80
N LEU A 961 -26.23 7.18 36.09
CA LEU A 961 -26.22 6.11 35.09
C LEU A 961 -27.62 5.63 34.66
N LEU A 962 -28.62 5.70 35.55
CA LEU A 962 -30.02 5.32 35.23
C LEU A 962 -30.84 6.48 34.64
N GLY A 963 -30.47 7.72 34.97
CA GLY A 963 -31.18 8.94 34.61
C GLY A 963 -32.62 9.01 35.14
N SER A 964 -33.32 10.09 34.76
CA SER A 964 -34.73 10.31 35.11
C SER A 964 -35.69 9.27 34.52
N ARG A 965 -35.23 8.46 33.55
CA ARG A 965 -36.05 7.49 32.81
C ARG A 965 -36.15 6.13 33.51
N SER A 966 -35.03 5.58 33.97
CA SER A 966 -34.98 4.21 34.53
C SER A 966 -35.12 4.19 36.05
N LEU A 967 -34.79 5.32 36.71
CA LEU A 967 -34.87 5.46 38.17
C LEU A 967 -36.30 5.31 38.75
N PRO A 968 -37.39 5.82 38.13
CA PRO A 968 -38.75 5.61 38.65
C PRO A 968 -39.18 4.14 38.70
N TRP A 969 -38.73 3.33 37.75
CA TRP A 969 -38.98 1.89 37.76
C TRP A 969 -38.25 1.19 38.92
N LEU A 970 -36.99 1.56 39.18
CA LEU A 970 -36.25 1.04 40.33
C LEU A 970 -36.92 1.44 41.66
N ILE A 971 -37.38 2.69 41.79
CA ILE A 971 -38.15 3.14 42.96
C ILE A 971 -39.44 2.31 43.13
N ARG A 972 -40.14 2.00 42.04
CA ARG A 972 -41.34 1.14 42.08
C ARG A 972 -41.01 -0.27 42.59
N ALA A 973 -39.92 -0.88 42.12
CA ALA A 973 -39.47 -2.21 42.57
C ALA A 973 -39.13 -2.26 44.07
N LEU A 974 -38.48 -1.22 44.62
CA LEU A 974 -38.21 -1.07 46.05
C LEU A 974 -39.51 -1.06 46.89
N LEU A 975 -40.50 -0.29 46.44
CA LEU A 975 -41.79 -0.15 47.13
C LEU A 975 -42.60 -1.45 47.09
N ASP A 976 -42.61 -2.16 45.97
CA ASP A 976 -43.23 -3.47 45.87
C ASP A 976 -42.51 -4.53 46.72
N HIS A 977 -41.17 -4.48 46.83
CA HIS A 977 -40.44 -5.34 47.75
C HIS A 977 -40.78 -5.06 49.21
N ILE A 978 -40.87 -3.79 49.63
CA ILE A 978 -41.34 -3.43 50.98
C ILE A 978 -42.74 -3.98 51.23
N SER A 979 -43.67 -3.78 50.28
CA SER A 979 -45.04 -4.30 50.37
C SER A 979 -45.06 -5.83 50.56
N ASN A 980 -44.36 -6.56 49.70
CA ASN A 980 -44.27 -8.02 49.74
C ASN A 980 -43.63 -8.52 51.04
N LYS A 981 -42.58 -7.84 51.56
CA LYS A 981 -41.95 -8.18 52.84
C LYS A 981 -42.87 -7.89 54.03
N ILE A 982 -43.67 -6.81 54.00
CA ILE A 982 -44.67 -6.54 55.04
C ILE A 982 -45.73 -7.64 55.09
N THR A 983 -46.32 -8.00 53.95
CA THR A 983 -47.33 -9.09 53.87
C THR A 983 -46.76 -10.46 54.27
N LEU A 984 -45.48 -10.72 54.04
CA LEU A 984 -44.80 -11.94 54.50
C LEU A 984 -44.55 -11.93 56.02
N LEU A 985 -44.19 -10.77 56.60
CA LEU A 985 -43.86 -10.63 58.02
C LEU A 985 -45.09 -10.54 58.92
N GLU A 986 -46.20 -9.97 58.44
CA GLU A 986 -47.45 -9.80 59.18
C GLU A 986 -47.88 -11.09 59.93
N PRO A 987 -48.09 -12.25 59.28
CA PRO A 987 -48.47 -13.48 59.99
C PRO A 987 -47.40 -13.99 60.96
N MET A 988 -46.11 -13.75 60.70
CA MET A 988 -45.04 -14.11 61.64
C MET A 988 -45.08 -13.24 62.90
N ILE A 989 -45.36 -11.95 62.73
CA ILE A 989 -45.49 -10.98 63.82
C ILE A 989 -46.75 -11.27 64.65
N THR A 990 -47.88 -11.63 64.01
CA THR A 990 -49.07 -12.12 64.72
C THR A 990 -48.77 -13.42 65.50
N GLY A 991 -48.07 -14.39 64.90
CA GLY A 991 -47.65 -15.61 65.58
C GLY A 991 -46.64 -15.40 66.73
N LEU A 992 -45.85 -14.32 66.69
CA LEU A 992 -45.06 -13.87 67.83
C LEU A 992 -45.93 -13.18 68.89
N GLN A 993 -46.89 -12.35 68.49
CA GLN A 993 -47.83 -11.66 69.38
C GLN A 993 -48.68 -12.64 70.20
N GLU A 994 -49.15 -13.73 69.60
CA GLU A 994 -49.84 -14.82 70.30
C GLU A 994 -48.95 -15.54 71.33
N SER A 995 -47.62 -15.51 71.14
CA SER A 995 -46.65 -16.11 72.06
C SER A 995 -46.19 -15.19 73.20
N LEU A 996 -46.63 -13.91 73.21
CA LEU A 996 -46.35 -12.97 74.28
C LEU A 996 -47.37 -13.10 75.43
N PRO A 997 -46.95 -12.90 76.69
CA PRO A 997 -47.89 -12.88 77.82
C PRO A 997 -48.87 -11.70 77.70
N LYS A 998 -50.16 -11.97 77.88
CA LYS A 998 -51.28 -11.00 77.70
C LYS A 998 -51.16 -9.72 78.55
N SER A 999 -50.37 -9.74 79.61
CA SER A 999 -50.01 -8.58 80.41
C SER A 999 -48.69 -8.83 81.13
N ILE A 1000 -47.76 -7.89 81.05
CA ILE A 1000 -46.57 -7.84 81.92
C ILE A 1000 -46.82 -6.70 82.92
N GLY A 1001 -46.89 -7.04 84.21
CA GLY A 1001 -47.04 -6.06 85.28
C GLY A 1001 -45.76 -5.25 85.50
N LEU A 1002 -45.86 -4.13 86.22
CA LEU A 1002 -44.69 -3.42 86.72
C LEU A 1002 -43.85 -4.35 87.61
N LEU A 1003 -42.55 -4.40 87.36
CA LEU A 1003 -41.64 -5.33 88.05
C LEU A 1003 -41.46 -4.92 89.52
N PRO A 1004 -41.59 -5.84 90.51
CA PRO A 1004 -41.43 -5.52 91.91
C PRO A 1004 -40.03 -5.00 92.24
N PHE A 1005 -39.95 -3.80 92.83
CA PHE A 1005 -38.68 -3.16 93.21
C PHE A 1005 -37.87 -4.00 94.21
N ASP A 1006 -38.56 -4.71 95.10
CA ASP A 1006 -38.00 -5.51 96.20
C ASP A 1006 -37.06 -6.63 95.74
N GLY A 1007 -37.19 -7.09 94.48
CA GLY A 1007 -36.32 -8.12 93.89
C GLY A 1007 -34.96 -7.61 93.40
N GLY A 1008 -34.76 -6.29 93.33
CA GLY A 1008 -33.59 -5.67 92.71
C GLY A 1008 -33.42 -5.99 91.22
N VAL A 1009 -32.35 -5.48 90.60
CA VAL A 1009 -32.11 -5.66 89.15
C VAL A 1009 -32.01 -7.14 88.76
N THR A 1010 -31.37 -7.98 89.58
CA THR A 1010 -31.24 -9.43 89.34
C THR A 1010 -32.56 -10.17 89.46
N GLY A 1011 -33.41 -9.85 90.44
CA GLY A 1011 -34.75 -10.43 90.54
C GLY A 1011 -35.66 -10.00 89.39
N CYS A 1012 -35.61 -8.73 89.01
CA CYS A 1012 -36.31 -8.19 87.85
C CYS A 1012 -35.88 -8.88 86.55
N VAL A 1013 -34.57 -9.04 86.30
CA VAL A 1013 -34.06 -9.74 85.11
C VAL A 1013 -34.45 -11.23 85.11
N ARG A 1014 -34.55 -11.87 86.29
CA ARG A 1014 -35.04 -13.25 86.38
C ARG A 1014 -36.53 -13.34 86.00
N LEU A 1015 -37.39 -12.50 86.59
CA LEU A 1015 -38.83 -12.44 86.25
C LEU A 1015 -39.04 -12.13 84.77
N VAL A 1016 -38.30 -11.18 84.19
CA VAL A 1016 -38.36 -10.87 82.76
C VAL A 1016 -37.98 -12.08 81.91
N LYS A 1017 -36.96 -12.86 82.28
CA LYS A 1017 -36.61 -14.10 81.58
C LYS A 1017 -37.69 -15.19 81.72
N GLU A 1018 -38.24 -15.37 82.91
CA GLU A 1018 -39.29 -16.36 83.21
C GLU A 1018 -40.62 -16.04 82.50
N HIS A 1019 -40.94 -14.76 82.28
CA HIS A 1019 -42.12 -14.32 81.52
C HIS A 1019 -41.89 -14.26 80.00
N LEU A 1020 -40.65 -14.12 79.52
CA LEU A 1020 -40.31 -13.94 78.09
C LEU A 1020 -39.69 -15.21 77.46
N ASN A 1021 -40.31 -16.37 77.69
CA ASN A 1021 -39.87 -17.67 77.13
C ASN A 1021 -39.91 -17.78 75.59
N TRP A 1022 -40.43 -16.76 74.87
CA TRP A 1022 -40.40 -16.66 73.40
C TRP A 1022 -38.98 -16.75 72.82
N GLY A 1023 -37.94 -16.45 73.61
CA GLY A 1023 -36.54 -16.61 73.24
C GLY A 1023 -36.11 -18.03 72.86
N THR A 1024 -36.95 -19.04 73.07
CA THR A 1024 -36.73 -20.43 72.62
C THR A 1024 -36.97 -20.64 71.11
N LYS A 1025 -37.74 -19.76 70.44
CA LYS A 1025 -37.96 -19.81 68.97
C LYS A 1025 -36.91 -18.97 68.23
N SER A 1026 -35.67 -19.45 68.19
CA SER A 1026 -34.53 -18.70 67.61
C SER A 1026 -34.68 -18.37 66.13
N GLU A 1027 -35.23 -19.28 65.33
CA GLU A 1027 -35.29 -19.18 63.87
C GLU A 1027 -36.31 -18.13 63.39
N LEU A 1028 -37.58 -18.26 63.80
CA LEU A 1028 -38.64 -17.30 63.46
C LEU A 1028 -38.31 -15.89 63.99
N LYS A 1029 -37.66 -15.80 65.17
CA LYS A 1029 -37.10 -14.53 65.67
C LYS A 1029 -36.03 -13.96 64.74
N ALA A 1030 -35.13 -14.79 64.22
CA ALA A 1030 -34.10 -14.35 63.29
C ALA A 1030 -34.73 -13.89 61.97
N GLU A 1031 -35.67 -14.64 61.40
CA GLU A 1031 -36.34 -14.31 60.14
C GLU A 1031 -37.08 -12.97 60.20
N VAL A 1032 -37.87 -12.74 61.26
CA VAL A 1032 -38.56 -11.45 61.48
C VAL A 1032 -37.56 -10.30 61.65
N LEU A 1033 -36.44 -10.51 62.35
CA LEU A 1033 -35.39 -9.48 62.48
C LEU A 1033 -34.66 -9.20 61.16
N HIS A 1034 -34.45 -10.20 60.30
CA HIS A 1034 -33.87 -9.98 58.97
C HIS A 1034 -34.83 -9.20 58.07
N GLY A 1035 -36.11 -9.58 58.01
CA GLY A 1035 -37.09 -8.85 57.20
C GLY A 1035 -37.30 -7.39 57.63
N ILE A 1036 -37.33 -7.12 58.95
CA ILE A 1036 -37.38 -5.74 59.47
C ILE A 1036 -36.10 -4.97 59.09
N LYS A 1037 -34.93 -5.62 59.16
CA LYS A 1037 -33.63 -5.05 58.76
C LYS A 1037 -33.55 -4.75 57.26
N GLU A 1038 -34.12 -5.59 56.41
CA GLU A 1038 -34.21 -5.37 54.97
C GLU A 1038 -35.11 -4.18 54.64
N ILE A 1039 -36.33 -4.13 55.19
CA ILE A 1039 -37.25 -2.99 55.04
C ILE A 1039 -36.58 -1.69 55.52
N GLY A 1040 -35.94 -1.70 56.68
CA GLY A 1040 -35.20 -0.55 57.20
C GLY A 1040 -34.03 -0.11 56.30
N SER A 1041 -33.35 -1.06 55.66
CA SER A 1041 -32.26 -0.78 54.70
C SER A 1041 -32.79 -0.13 53.42
N VAL A 1042 -33.92 -0.60 52.88
CA VAL A 1042 -34.58 0.02 51.72
C VAL A 1042 -35.07 1.44 52.06
N LEU A 1043 -35.79 1.61 53.17
CA LEU A 1043 -36.30 2.92 53.61
C LEU A 1043 -35.16 3.94 53.80
N TYR A 1044 -34.06 3.54 54.45
CA TYR A 1044 -32.92 4.41 54.65
C TYR A 1044 -32.20 4.73 53.33
N TRP A 1045 -32.06 3.78 52.40
CA TRP A 1045 -31.46 4.06 51.09
C TRP A 1045 -32.34 5.00 50.25
N MET A 1046 -33.68 4.87 50.29
CA MET A 1046 -34.56 5.87 49.67
C MET A 1046 -34.39 7.27 50.29
N GLY A 1047 -34.03 7.36 51.58
CA GLY A 1047 -33.62 8.62 52.21
C GLY A 1047 -32.29 9.17 51.67
N LEU A 1048 -31.29 8.32 51.42
CA LEU A 1048 -30.06 8.74 50.73
C LEU A 1048 -30.34 9.19 49.29
N LEU A 1049 -31.25 8.51 48.59
CA LEU A 1049 -31.66 8.86 47.22
C LEU A 1049 -32.37 10.22 47.17
N ASP A 1050 -33.25 10.53 48.12
CA ASP A 1050 -33.91 11.83 48.29
C ASP A 1050 -32.90 12.96 48.61
N ILE A 1051 -31.84 12.70 49.38
CA ILE A 1051 -30.73 13.65 49.56
C ILE A 1051 -30.01 13.90 48.22
N VAL A 1052 -29.58 12.84 47.54
CA VAL A 1052 -28.83 12.91 46.27
C VAL A 1052 -29.63 13.59 45.15
N LEU A 1053 -30.93 13.30 45.04
CA LEU A 1053 -31.81 13.93 44.05
C LEU A 1053 -31.96 15.42 44.31
N ARG A 1054 -32.22 15.85 45.56
CA ARG A 1054 -32.32 17.29 45.88
C ARG A 1054 -31.01 18.03 45.66
N GLU A 1055 -29.86 17.42 45.95
CA GLU A 1055 -28.55 18.03 45.69
C GLU A 1055 -28.31 18.17 44.17
N LYS A 1056 -28.63 17.14 43.39
CA LYS A 1056 -28.56 17.18 41.93
C LYS A 1056 -29.51 18.23 41.33
N ASP A 1057 -30.78 18.21 41.70
CA ASP A 1057 -31.80 19.11 41.15
C ASP A 1057 -31.48 20.58 41.53
N SER A 1058 -30.92 20.81 42.73
CA SER A 1058 -30.41 22.13 43.12
C SER A 1058 -29.21 22.58 42.28
N MET A 1059 -28.28 21.67 41.96
CA MET A 1059 -27.13 21.96 41.09
C MET A 1059 -27.57 22.26 39.65
N ASP A 1060 -28.42 21.42 39.07
CA ASP A 1060 -28.97 21.60 37.72
C ASP A 1060 -29.81 22.90 37.64
N PHE A 1061 -30.56 23.24 38.69
CA PHE A 1061 -31.24 24.54 38.81
C PHE A 1061 -30.27 25.72 38.88
N MET A 1062 -29.21 25.65 39.71
CA MET A 1062 -28.21 26.73 39.80
C MET A 1062 -27.48 26.98 38.47
N GLN A 1063 -27.23 25.91 37.69
CA GLN A 1063 -26.63 26.02 36.35
C GLN A 1063 -27.59 26.59 35.30
N THR A 1064 -28.90 26.35 35.43
CA THR A 1064 -29.93 26.84 34.50
C THR A 1064 -30.53 28.20 34.87
N ALA A 1065 -30.45 28.63 36.13
CA ALA A 1065 -31.02 29.88 36.63
C ALA A 1065 -30.63 31.15 35.83
N PRO A 1066 -29.35 31.39 35.45
CA PRO A 1066 -28.99 32.57 34.64
C PRO A 1066 -29.66 32.58 33.26
N TRP A 1067 -29.76 31.42 32.63
CA TRP A 1067 -30.40 31.22 31.33
C TRP A 1067 -31.93 31.46 31.36
N LEU A 1068 -32.53 31.32 32.55
CA LEU A 1068 -33.93 31.64 32.84
C LEU A 1068 -34.13 33.12 33.26
N GLY A 1069 -33.07 33.90 33.39
CA GLY A 1069 -33.13 35.30 33.84
C GLY A 1069 -33.25 35.45 35.36
N LEU A 1070 -32.86 34.41 36.12
CA LEU A 1070 -32.86 34.39 37.57
C LEU A 1070 -31.44 34.66 38.08
N LEU A 1071 -31.27 35.75 38.82
CA LEU A 1071 -29.98 36.20 39.36
C LEU A 1071 -30.02 36.27 40.90
N PRO A 1072 -28.91 35.97 41.60
CA PRO A 1072 -28.82 36.16 43.04
C PRO A 1072 -28.72 37.65 43.39
N GLY A 1073 -29.68 38.15 44.16
CA GLY A 1073 -29.63 39.47 44.81
C GLY A 1073 -28.71 39.47 46.04
N GLY A 1074 -28.38 40.66 46.55
CA GLY A 1074 -27.41 40.84 47.64
C GLY A 1074 -27.71 40.06 48.93
N ASP A 1075 -28.99 39.90 49.26
CA ASP A 1075 -29.45 39.12 50.43
C ASP A 1075 -29.87 37.67 50.08
N GLY A 1076 -29.43 37.14 48.94
CA GLY A 1076 -29.78 35.79 48.46
C GLY A 1076 -31.20 35.66 47.87
N GLN A 1077 -31.93 36.76 47.72
CA GLN A 1077 -33.23 36.77 47.04
C GLN A 1077 -33.08 36.51 45.53
N ILE A 1078 -34.00 35.77 44.92
CA ILE A 1078 -33.99 35.56 43.45
C ILE A 1078 -34.55 36.81 42.76
N VAL A 1079 -33.69 37.54 42.07
CA VAL A 1079 -34.05 38.71 41.25
C VAL A 1079 -34.27 38.27 39.80
N THR A 1080 -35.36 38.71 39.20
CA THR A 1080 -35.61 38.53 37.76
C THR A 1080 -34.99 39.68 36.96
N SER A 1081 -34.33 39.37 35.84
CA SER A 1081 -33.82 40.39 34.90
C SER A 1081 -34.98 41.09 34.18
N GLN A 1082 -35.43 42.24 34.69
CA GLN A 1082 -36.59 42.98 34.19
C GLN A 1082 -36.32 43.77 32.90
N ASP A 1083 -36.20 43.09 31.76
CA ASP A 1083 -36.10 43.74 30.43
C ASP A 1083 -36.80 42.98 29.27
N GLY A 1084 -37.73 42.05 29.56
CA GLY A 1084 -38.54 41.40 28.52
C GLY A 1084 -39.59 40.41 29.00
N GLU A 1085 -40.57 40.11 28.14
CA GLU A 1085 -41.66 39.13 28.40
C GLU A 1085 -41.20 37.66 28.42
N HIS A 1086 -39.93 37.39 28.13
CA HIS A 1086 -39.39 36.05 27.88
C HIS A 1086 -38.02 35.89 28.56
N SER A 1087 -37.70 34.65 28.97
CA SER A 1087 -36.38 34.33 29.52
C SER A 1087 -35.24 34.60 28.51
N PRO A 1088 -34.00 34.88 28.96
CA PRO A 1088 -32.85 35.15 28.10
C PRO A 1088 -32.62 34.11 26.99
N VAL A 1089 -32.84 32.82 27.26
CA VAL A 1089 -32.76 31.77 26.23
C VAL A 1089 -33.86 31.90 25.18
N VAL A 1090 -35.10 32.19 25.59
CA VAL A 1090 -36.23 32.32 24.65
C VAL A 1090 -36.13 33.61 23.84
N SER A 1091 -35.70 34.72 24.44
CA SER A 1091 -35.46 35.98 23.71
C SER A 1091 -34.26 35.86 22.76
N LEU A 1092 -33.18 35.17 23.15
CA LEU A 1092 -32.05 34.86 22.28
C LEU A 1092 -32.50 34.06 21.04
N PHE A 1093 -33.12 32.89 21.22
CA PHE A 1093 -33.52 32.05 20.08
C PHE A 1093 -34.60 32.70 19.20
N LYS A 1094 -35.52 33.50 19.77
CA LYS A 1094 -36.47 34.32 18.97
C LYS A 1094 -35.76 35.39 18.16
N SER A 1095 -34.79 36.09 18.75
CA SER A 1095 -33.98 37.11 18.06
C SER A 1095 -33.16 36.49 16.92
N THR A 1096 -32.47 35.36 17.18
CA THR A 1096 -31.73 34.62 16.16
C THR A 1096 -32.65 34.11 15.05
N ALA A 1097 -33.83 33.58 15.37
CA ALA A 1097 -34.80 33.13 14.36
C ALA A 1097 -35.29 34.30 13.49
N ALA A 1098 -35.67 35.44 14.08
CA ALA A 1098 -36.08 36.63 13.36
C ALA A 1098 -34.96 37.17 12.44
N ALA A 1099 -33.73 37.24 12.94
CA ALA A 1099 -32.57 37.67 12.17
C ALA A 1099 -32.29 36.72 10.98
N MET A 1100 -32.28 35.40 11.19
CA MET A 1100 -32.02 34.42 10.13
C MET A 1100 -33.15 34.34 9.09
N ILE A 1101 -34.41 34.54 9.50
CA ILE A 1101 -35.56 34.66 8.58
C ILE A 1101 -35.44 35.91 7.69
N SER A 1102 -34.81 36.99 8.18
CA SER A 1102 -34.54 38.20 7.38
C SER A 1102 -33.36 38.06 6.42
N TYR A 1103 -32.56 36.99 6.51
CA TYR A 1103 -31.33 36.82 5.73
C TYR A 1103 -31.57 36.01 4.44
N PRO A 1104 -31.39 36.59 3.24
CA PRO A 1104 -31.80 35.97 1.97
C PRO A 1104 -30.98 34.74 1.56
N GLY A 1105 -29.90 34.40 2.28
CA GLY A 1105 -29.09 33.20 2.06
C GLY A 1105 -29.34 32.03 3.02
N CYS A 1106 -30.41 32.07 3.84
CA CYS A 1106 -30.65 31.02 4.84
C CYS A 1106 -31.22 29.71 4.23
N PRO A 1107 -30.54 28.55 4.34
CA PRO A 1107 -30.99 27.31 3.70
C PRO A 1107 -32.09 26.54 4.45
N SER A 1108 -32.37 26.85 5.73
CA SER A 1108 -33.48 26.22 6.47
C SER A 1108 -34.05 27.11 7.60
N PRO A 1109 -34.84 28.16 7.27
CA PRO A 1109 -35.45 29.05 8.26
C PRO A 1109 -36.41 28.32 9.24
N THR A 1110 -37.01 27.20 8.82
CA THR A 1110 -37.84 26.33 9.65
C THR A 1110 -37.09 25.75 10.85
N SER A 1111 -35.81 25.40 10.68
CA SER A 1111 -34.95 24.87 11.74
C SER A 1111 -34.85 25.83 12.93
N PHE A 1112 -34.62 27.12 12.67
CA PHE A 1112 -34.51 28.15 13.70
C PHE A 1112 -35.85 28.41 14.41
N HIS A 1113 -36.98 28.32 13.68
CA HIS A 1113 -38.31 28.39 14.31
C HIS A 1113 -38.59 27.17 15.21
N ILE A 1114 -38.14 25.97 14.82
CA ILE A 1114 -38.24 24.77 15.66
C ILE A 1114 -37.39 24.94 16.92
N MET A 1115 -36.14 25.41 16.80
CA MET A 1115 -35.27 25.71 17.95
C MET A 1115 -35.90 26.74 18.89
N SER A 1116 -36.52 27.80 18.36
CA SER A 1116 -37.24 28.79 19.17
C SER A 1116 -38.44 28.18 19.92
N LYS A 1117 -39.18 27.24 19.31
CA LYS A 1117 -40.29 26.54 19.97
C LYS A 1117 -39.81 25.51 21.00
N GLN A 1118 -38.68 24.86 20.75
CA GLN A 1118 -38.01 23.99 21.72
C GLN A 1118 -37.48 24.79 22.92
N ALA A 1119 -36.94 25.99 22.70
CA ALA A 1119 -36.51 26.90 23.75
C ALA A 1119 -37.68 27.36 24.65
N GLU A 1120 -38.84 27.69 24.07
CA GLU A 1120 -40.07 27.96 24.82
C GLU A 1120 -40.48 26.74 25.67
N ALA A 1121 -40.54 25.55 25.05
CA ALA A 1121 -40.92 24.32 25.76
C ALA A 1121 -39.96 23.97 26.91
N ALA A 1122 -38.65 24.10 26.70
CA ALA A 1122 -37.63 23.86 27.72
C ALA A 1122 -37.72 24.89 28.88
N ALA A 1123 -37.92 26.17 28.58
CA ALA A 1123 -38.13 27.19 29.59
C ALA A 1123 -39.39 26.94 30.43
N CYS A 1124 -40.49 26.51 29.79
CA CYS A 1124 -41.69 26.06 30.50
C CYS A 1124 -41.41 24.83 31.38
N HIS A 1125 -40.61 23.86 30.90
CA HIS A 1125 -40.31 22.63 31.63
C HIS A 1125 -39.56 22.87 32.95
N VAL A 1126 -38.62 23.83 32.98
CA VAL A 1126 -37.93 24.22 34.23
C VAL A 1126 -38.77 25.20 35.06
N SER A 1127 -39.63 26.01 34.42
CA SER A 1127 -40.61 26.84 35.14
C SER A 1127 -41.71 26.04 35.83
N LEU A 1128 -41.92 24.76 35.48
CA LEU A 1128 -42.85 23.84 36.13
C LEU A 1128 -42.24 23.10 37.34
N TYR A 1129 -40.94 23.25 37.58
CA TYR A 1129 -40.23 22.77 38.78
C TYR A 1129 -40.23 23.81 39.92
N LYS A 1130 -41.11 24.82 39.85
CA LYS A 1130 -41.15 26.01 40.71
C LYS A 1130 -42.50 26.16 41.39
#